data_AF-A0A061B994-F1
#
_entry.id   AF-A0A061B994-F1
#
_cell.length_a   1.000
_cell.length_b   1.000
_cell.length_c   1.000
_cell.angle_alpha   90.00
_cell.angle_beta   90.00
_cell.angle_gamma   90.00
#
_symmetry.space_group_name_H-M   'P 1'
#
loop_
_entity.id
_entity.type
_entity.pdbx_description
1 polymer ?
#
loop_
_entity_poly.entity_id
_entity_poly.type
_entity_poly.pdbx_seq_one_letter_code
_entity_poly.pdbx_strand_id
1 'polypeptide(L)'
;MAPPVIRPDNVLKRAEELLAVGKDESALQIMHEFLTSKKTRSVPPQSLEPIALLFVSLAVDLRKGFTLKDGLHQFKKNVQNSDVGLVVIENVSRKLVELAEKKLEDAQAKADEVNYEDDLEVSESPEDIMLSAVSNEQSKDRADRELVTPVLRFLWESYRLVLDLLRNNARVEVTYSDIVQQAYQFCLKFNRKTEFRRLSELIRTHIQSAAQPKPGQPKQANAIDLQDPETMQRYLDLRFNQLNVSVKLELWQEAYRSVEDIYTLIRSSKRPPKPIMMVSYYENLAKIFLVADNGVFHAAAWYRFFNLYSQSPNATEEQLSRYASIFLLSALAVPQDSFSADDNEQYAKQSNQRLASLLNLPKIPTRESLLEFGLSKTVYDFVDPSVKKLYKLLESDFHPLSIRDELKQITKEIESNSNYAAYVKPLTKVITTRLFEQISQVYESVKLDFLIQLATFEGAFELSPLEIEGFLLNAGRDGLLSFHIDHDAEVIVFRSDPFEESINESSANALQSSPADLIRSQLSNLAKTLYASVKYTDPSYAEKQKALRDRLLASATAALVKEREEIERSRKLQEERDLQAEKEKKEREAEAIKLRQQKIEEARVAEAKRVEEETKRRAMEKLEREKNALLAAEKKRMVEEINAKGIIKLDINNLDELDAGKIHLMQIEQLEKDKKETESRVQSLFKRIDHTERAYRKYELPLLEKDASVQTEKDRKLYEEVKAQKFALAKKDHENAISLRDRLKRIVPEYESFKNEIDADASAKRAALIKEQAEKLEAAKKERLEQIRQQRYEQALAEYEQAKAREAELEARRIAEEKRAAEEEMKREKLRKEREEREAINRQMDEKAALQRQRDAEIEARLEAQRSGGAYKQPASRGAYRPPVGRQASAGPGPSSGSPSPAPTPRAAPAAAEGQKMSFAEKMRLKREGRLP
;
A
#
# COMPACT_ATOMS: atom_id res chain seq x y z
N MET A 1 -53.43 -12.34 19.38
CA MET A 1 -52.72 -13.36 20.18
C MET A 1 -51.22 -13.03 20.11
N ALA A 2 -50.53 -12.84 21.24
CA ALA A 2 -49.12 -12.47 21.22
C ALA A 2 -48.24 -13.72 20.96
N PRO A 3 -47.22 -13.67 20.08
CA PRO A 3 -46.32 -14.79 19.87
C PRO A 3 -45.47 -15.04 21.13
N PRO A 4 -45.24 -16.30 21.52
CA PRO A 4 -44.80 -16.66 22.87
C PRO A 4 -43.48 -16.01 23.31
N VAL A 5 -43.35 -15.84 24.62
CA VAL A 5 -42.10 -15.45 25.28
C VAL A 5 -41.23 -16.69 25.43
N ILE A 6 -40.47 -16.97 24.38
CA ILE A 6 -39.48 -18.06 24.34
C ILE A 6 -38.39 -17.73 25.38
N ARG A 7 -38.26 -18.57 26.42
CA ARG A 7 -37.15 -18.52 27.39
C ARG A 7 -35.89 -19.15 26.79
N PRO A 8 -34.68 -18.69 27.15
CA PRO A 8 -33.41 -19.26 26.64
C PRO A 8 -33.33 -20.78 26.86
N ASP A 9 -33.67 -21.23 28.07
CA ASP A 9 -33.64 -22.63 28.51
C ASP A 9 -34.49 -23.56 27.60
N ASN A 10 -35.59 -23.03 27.04
CA ASN A 10 -36.45 -23.79 26.13
C ASN A 10 -35.83 -23.91 24.73
N VAL A 11 -35.00 -22.94 24.30
CA VAL A 11 -34.27 -23.00 23.02
C VAL A 11 -33.13 -24.00 23.12
N LEU A 12 -32.38 -23.96 24.22
CA LEU A 12 -31.28 -24.88 24.50
C LEU A 12 -31.79 -26.34 24.50
N LYS A 13 -32.82 -26.64 25.29
CA LYS A 13 -33.45 -27.97 25.29
C LYS A 13 -33.99 -28.38 23.92
N ARG A 14 -34.56 -27.45 23.15
CA ARG A 14 -35.06 -27.75 21.80
C ARG A 14 -33.95 -28.02 20.79
N ALA A 15 -32.77 -27.45 20.98
CA ALA A 15 -31.57 -27.79 20.21
C ALA A 15 -31.02 -29.17 20.62
N GLU A 16 -30.96 -29.46 21.92
CA GLU A 16 -30.56 -30.78 22.46
C GLU A 16 -31.50 -31.91 22.00
N GLU A 17 -32.82 -31.68 21.99
CA GLU A 17 -33.83 -32.60 21.43
C GLU A 17 -33.59 -32.89 19.94
N LEU A 18 -33.15 -31.90 19.15
CA LEU A 18 -32.89 -32.06 17.72
C LEU A 18 -31.54 -32.72 17.45
N LEU A 19 -30.52 -32.45 18.28
CA LEU A 19 -29.23 -33.15 18.28
C LEU A 19 -29.41 -34.64 18.58
N ALA A 20 -30.21 -34.99 19.59
CA ALA A 20 -30.53 -36.38 19.92
C ALA A 20 -31.31 -37.12 18.80
N VAL A 21 -31.86 -36.37 17.82
CA VAL A 21 -32.56 -36.88 16.63
C VAL A 21 -31.70 -36.76 15.36
N GLY A 22 -30.45 -36.31 15.47
CA GLY A 22 -29.51 -36.15 14.34
C GLY A 22 -29.92 -35.05 13.35
N LYS A 23 -30.58 -33.99 13.83
CA LYS A 23 -31.09 -32.86 13.02
C LYS A 23 -30.33 -31.57 13.28
N ASP A 24 -29.02 -31.68 13.22
CA ASP A 24 -28.01 -30.66 13.50
C ASP A 24 -28.28 -29.33 12.77
N GLU A 25 -28.67 -29.39 11.48
CA GLU A 25 -29.02 -28.19 10.71
C GLU A 25 -30.25 -27.46 11.27
N SER A 26 -31.24 -28.21 11.76
CA SER A 26 -32.46 -27.65 12.37
C SER A 26 -32.18 -27.06 13.75
N ALA A 27 -31.32 -27.72 14.53
CA ALA A 27 -30.85 -27.20 15.82
C ALA A 27 -30.10 -25.88 15.63
N LEU A 28 -29.17 -25.82 14.66
CA LEU A 28 -28.41 -24.62 14.30
C LEU A 28 -29.32 -23.48 13.81
N GLN A 29 -30.34 -23.77 12.98
CA GLN A 29 -31.28 -22.74 12.54
C GLN A 29 -32.10 -22.15 13.70
N ILE A 30 -32.64 -22.99 14.59
CA ILE A 30 -33.43 -22.51 15.75
C ILE A 30 -32.56 -21.63 16.67
N MET A 31 -31.29 -21.98 16.88
CA MET A 31 -30.37 -21.14 17.65
C MET A 31 -30.03 -19.83 16.92
N HIS A 32 -29.83 -19.86 15.59
CA HIS A 32 -29.60 -18.64 14.80
C HIS A 32 -30.80 -17.69 14.84
N GLU A 33 -32.03 -18.19 14.64
CA GLU A 33 -33.27 -17.40 14.75
C GLU A 33 -33.46 -16.80 16.15
N PHE A 34 -33.01 -17.50 17.20
CA PHE A 34 -33.03 -16.97 18.55
C PHE A 34 -31.97 -15.88 18.77
N LEU A 35 -30.69 -16.15 18.47
CA LEU A 35 -29.56 -15.24 18.70
C LEU A 35 -29.67 -13.92 17.90
N THR A 36 -30.22 -13.99 16.69
CA THR A 36 -30.53 -12.82 15.84
C THR A 36 -31.75 -12.02 16.33
N SER A 37 -32.65 -12.64 17.12
CA SER A 37 -33.88 -12.01 17.57
C SER A 37 -33.63 -10.80 18.48
N LYS A 38 -34.31 -9.69 18.20
CA LYS A 38 -34.30 -8.47 19.02
C LYS A 38 -34.71 -8.72 20.49
N LYS A 39 -35.42 -9.82 20.79
CA LYS A 39 -35.80 -10.23 22.15
C LYS A 39 -34.59 -10.58 23.04
N THR A 40 -33.45 -10.97 22.46
CA THR A 40 -32.23 -11.32 23.23
C THR A 40 -31.62 -10.14 23.96
N ARG A 41 -31.80 -8.89 23.47
CA ARG A 41 -31.26 -7.67 24.12
C ARG A 41 -31.81 -7.43 25.53
N SER A 42 -32.94 -8.04 25.89
CA SER A 42 -33.55 -8.00 27.23
C SER A 42 -33.27 -9.24 28.09
N VAL A 43 -32.49 -10.20 27.59
CA VAL A 43 -32.09 -11.42 28.33
C VAL A 43 -30.74 -11.18 29.02
N PRO A 44 -30.52 -11.64 30.27
CA PRO A 44 -29.20 -11.60 30.90
C PRO A 44 -28.15 -12.32 30.04
N PRO A 45 -26.97 -11.73 29.79
CA PRO A 45 -25.99 -12.29 28.85
C PRO A 45 -25.47 -13.67 29.27
N GLN A 46 -25.38 -13.93 30.57
CA GLN A 46 -25.01 -15.25 31.13
C GLN A 46 -25.96 -16.38 30.68
N SER A 47 -27.25 -16.09 30.53
CA SER A 47 -28.25 -17.08 30.04
C SER A 47 -28.18 -17.31 28.53
N LEU A 48 -27.40 -16.51 27.80
CA LEU A 48 -27.18 -16.68 26.35
C LEU A 48 -25.86 -17.40 26.04
N GLU A 49 -24.90 -17.41 26.98
CA GLU A 49 -23.57 -18.01 26.80
C GLU A 49 -23.63 -19.51 26.41
N PRO A 50 -24.38 -20.40 27.10
CA PRO A 50 -24.46 -21.81 26.69
C PRO A 50 -25.06 -22.01 25.29
N ILE A 51 -26.03 -21.18 24.90
CA ILE A 51 -26.67 -21.23 23.57
C ILE A 51 -25.68 -20.75 22.49
N ALA A 52 -24.91 -19.70 22.78
CA ALA A 52 -23.90 -19.19 21.86
C ALA A 52 -22.74 -20.20 21.68
N LEU A 53 -22.33 -20.89 22.74
CA LEU A 53 -21.32 -21.95 22.68
C LEU A 53 -21.80 -23.17 21.87
N LEU A 54 -23.04 -23.64 22.11
CA LEU A 54 -23.63 -24.76 21.35
C LEU A 54 -23.89 -24.40 19.88
N PHE A 55 -24.28 -23.15 19.61
CA PHE A 55 -24.39 -22.63 18.24
C PHE A 55 -23.02 -22.60 17.53
N VAL A 56 -21.96 -22.19 18.23
CA VAL A 56 -20.59 -22.17 17.68
C VAL A 56 -20.09 -23.58 17.38
N SER A 57 -20.26 -24.57 18.26
CA SER A 57 -19.80 -25.93 17.99
C SER A 57 -20.48 -26.52 16.75
N LEU A 58 -21.82 -26.47 16.71
CA LEU A 58 -22.60 -26.96 15.56
C LEU A 58 -22.25 -26.24 14.25
N ALA A 59 -21.92 -24.94 14.30
CA ALA A 59 -21.53 -24.19 13.11
C ALA A 59 -20.11 -24.53 12.63
N VAL A 60 -19.23 -24.96 13.52
CA VAL A 60 -17.90 -25.51 13.22
C VAL A 60 -18.01 -26.92 12.65
N ASP A 61 -18.79 -27.81 13.28
CA ASP A 61 -19.05 -29.17 12.81
C ASP A 61 -19.64 -29.18 11.38
N LEU A 62 -20.68 -28.38 11.14
CA LEU A 62 -21.33 -28.25 9.83
C LEU A 62 -20.57 -27.30 8.86
N ARG A 63 -19.42 -26.74 9.26
CA ARG A 63 -18.59 -25.78 8.49
C ARG A 63 -19.36 -24.54 7.95
N LYS A 64 -20.49 -24.15 8.57
CA LYS A 64 -21.43 -23.10 8.09
C LYS A 64 -20.97 -21.67 8.41
N GLY A 65 -19.82 -21.28 7.88
CA GLY A 65 -19.15 -20.00 8.17
C GLY A 65 -19.98 -18.73 7.92
N PHE A 66 -20.93 -18.73 6.97
CA PHE A 66 -21.82 -17.58 6.74
C PHE A 66 -22.82 -17.39 7.90
N THR A 67 -23.53 -18.45 8.29
CA THR A 67 -24.51 -18.41 9.38
C THR A 67 -23.84 -18.10 10.72
N LEU A 68 -22.64 -18.66 10.94
CA LEU A 68 -21.76 -18.31 12.06
C LEU A 68 -21.41 -16.81 12.08
N LYS A 69 -20.98 -16.26 10.94
CA LYS A 69 -20.62 -14.84 10.82
C LYS A 69 -21.78 -13.92 11.15
N ASP A 70 -22.95 -14.16 10.56
CA ASP A 70 -24.14 -13.35 10.81
C ASP A 70 -24.63 -13.49 12.26
N GLY A 71 -24.76 -14.73 12.75
CA GLY A 71 -25.17 -15.02 14.12
C GLY A 71 -24.31 -14.31 15.16
N LEU A 72 -22.97 -14.37 15.05
CA LEU A 72 -22.06 -13.70 15.98
C LEU A 72 -22.08 -12.17 15.86
N HIS A 73 -22.23 -11.61 14.66
CA HIS A 73 -22.35 -10.15 14.49
C HIS A 73 -23.65 -9.62 15.12
N GLN A 74 -24.76 -10.32 14.95
CA GLN A 74 -26.05 -9.94 15.55
C GLN A 74 -26.04 -10.18 17.08
N PHE A 75 -25.45 -11.28 17.54
CA PHE A 75 -25.23 -11.56 18.97
C PHE A 75 -24.43 -10.44 19.64
N LYS A 76 -23.25 -10.06 19.09
CA LYS A 76 -22.48 -8.90 19.57
C LYS A 76 -23.35 -7.65 19.65
N LYS A 77 -24.08 -7.31 18.59
CA LYS A 77 -24.92 -6.09 18.54
C LYS A 77 -25.99 -6.06 19.64
N ASN A 78 -26.57 -7.22 19.99
CA ASN A 78 -27.55 -7.34 21.06
C ASN A 78 -26.89 -7.22 22.44
N VAL A 79 -25.73 -7.85 22.63
CA VAL A 79 -25.07 -8.06 23.94
C VAL A 79 -24.08 -6.96 24.36
N GLN A 80 -23.45 -6.25 23.41
CA GLN A 80 -22.38 -5.24 23.63
C GLN A 80 -22.71 -4.02 24.53
N ASN A 81 -23.95 -3.92 25.01
CA ASN A 81 -24.40 -2.82 25.89
C ASN A 81 -24.08 -3.08 27.37
N SER A 82 -23.57 -4.27 27.71
CA SER A 82 -23.24 -4.69 29.07
C SER A 82 -21.81 -5.23 29.15
N ASP A 83 -21.09 -4.86 30.20
CA ASP A 83 -19.72 -5.29 30.45
C ASP A 83 -19.59 -6.82 30.60
N VAL A 84 -20.54 -7.44 31.31
CA VAL A 84 -20.67 -8.91 31.41
C VAL A 84 -20.91 -9.53 30.03
N GLY A 85 -21.64 -8.82 29.17
CA GLY A 85 -21.88 -9.23 27.79
C GLY A 85 -20.61 -9.23 26.92
N LEU A 86 -19.67 -8.32 27.17
CA LEU A 86 -18.39 -8.30 26.45
C LEU A 86 -17.53 -9.52 26.82
N VAL A 87 -17.48 -9.91 28.10
CA VAL A 87 -16.78 -11.13 28.54
C VAL A 87 -17.38 -12.39 27.91
N VAL A 88 -18.71 -12.50 27.81
CA VAL A 88 -19.37 -13.62 27.09
C VAL A 88 -18.96 -13.65 25.62
N ILE A 89 -18.82 -12.49 24.96
CA ILE A 89 -18.34 -12.42 23.57
C ILE A 89 -16.88 -12.88 23.47
N GLU A 90 -16.01 -12.55 24.44
CA GLU A 90 -14.63 -13.06 24.48
C GLU A 90 -14.56 -14.57 24.69
N ASN A 91 -15.34 -15.13 25.62
CA ASN A 91 -15.42 -16.59 25.86
C ASN A 91 -15.86 -17.35 24.59
N VAL A 92 -16.94 -16.91 23.96
CA VAL A 92 -17.47 -17.49 22.71
C VAL A 92 -16.47 -17.33 21.56
N SER A 93 -15.75 -16.21 21.49
CA SER A 93 -14.70 -15.97 20.47
C SER A 93 -13.48 -16.89 20.66
N ARG A 94 -12.99 -17.03 21.90
CA ARG A 94 -11.89 -17.95 22.24
C ARG A 94 -12.28 -19.40 21.93
N LYS A 95 -13.52 -19.80 22.27
CA LYS A 95 -14.00 -21.17 22.02
C LYS A 95 -14.23 -21.50 20.55
N LEU A 96 -14.63 -20.53 19.72
CA LEU A 96 -14.71 -20.70 18.26
C LEU A 96 -13.32 -21.05 17.69
N VAL A 97 -12.28 -20.33 18.10
CA VAL A 97 -10.90 -20.60 17.65
C VAL A 97 -10.46 -22.00 18.11
N GLU A 98 -10.59 -22.33 19.41
CA GLU A 98 -10.19 -23.62 19.97
C GLU A 98 -10.90 -24.81 19.27
N LEU A 99 -12.18 -24.69 18.93
CA LEU A 99 -12.93 -25.73 18.22
C LEU A 99 -12.53 -25.85 16.75
N ALA A 100 -12.24 -24.73 16.07
CA ALA A 100 -11.76 -24.75 14.69
C ALA A 100 -10.31 -25.26 14.58
N GLU A 101 -9.46 -25.01 15.58
CA GLU A 101 -8.12 -25.59 15.71
C GLU A 101 -8.21 -27.11 15.93
N LYS A 102 -9.07 -27.59 16.83
CA LYS A 102 -9.30 -29.04 17.03
C LYS A 102 -9.83 -29.74 15.79
N LYS A 103 -10.74 -29.13 15.02
CA LYS A 103 -11.16 -29.69 13.73
C LYS A 103 -10.04 -29.76 12.68
N LEU A 104 -8.99 -28.95 12.81
CA LEU A 104 -7.81 -29.04 11.96
C LEU A 104 -6.91 -30.20 12.40
N GLU A 105 -6.75 -30.42 13.70
CA GLU A 105 -6.04 -31.58 14.26
C GLU A 105 -6.76 -32.89 13.88
N ASP A 106 -8.08 -32.96 14.03
CA ASP A 106 -8.95 -34.06 13.56
C ASP A 106 -8.79 -34.36 12.05
N ALA A 107 -8.51 -33.32 11.24
CA ALA A 107 -8.38 -33.44 9.79
C ALA A 107 -6.94 -33.81 9.37
N GLN A 108 -5.94 -33.37 10.12
CA GLN A 108 -4.53 -33.72 9.90
C GLN A 108 -4.29 -35.18 10.24
N ALA A 109 -4.79 -35.66 11.39
CA ALA A 109 -4.74 -37.08 11.75
C ALA A 109 -5.29 -37.98 10.63
N LYS A 110 -6.42 -37.59 10.01
CA LYS A 110 -7.07 -38.34 8.92
C LYS A 110 -6.33 -38.27 7.59
N ALA A 111 -5.66 -37.16 7.30
CA ALA A 111 -4.83 -37.04 6.10
C ALA A 111 -3.53 -37.84 6.23
N ASP A 112 -2.92 -37.87 7.43
CA ASP A 112 -1.81 -38.74 7.73
C ASP A 112 -2.24 -40.23 7.74
N GLU A 113 -3.39 -40.60 8.30
CA GLU A 113 -3.97 -41.96 8.22
C GLU A 113 -4.08 -42.45 6.77
N VAL A 114 -4.73 -41.69 5.88
CA VAL A 114 -4.86 -42.04 4.45
C VAL A 114 -3.48 -42.17 3.77
N ASN A 115 -2.52 -41.32 4.14
CA ASN A 115 -1.16 -41.38 3.59
C ASN A 115 -0.37 -42.62 4.07
N TYR A 116 -0.78 -43.31 5.15
CA TYR A 116 -0.19 -44.60 5.53
C TYR A 116 -0.80 -45.79 4.78
N GLU A 117 -2.00 -45.65 4.20
CA GLU A 117 -2.65 -46.71 3.41
C GLU A 117 -2.06 -46.78 1.98
N ASP A 118 -1.70 -45.64 1.38
CA ASP A 118 -1.07 -45.57 0.04
C ASP A 118 0.35 -46.17 -0.03
N ASP A 119 1.12 -46.19 1.07
CA ASP A 119 2.55 -46.59 1.10
C ASP A 119 2.79 -48.10 0.93
N LEU A 120 1.74 -48.92 0.77
CA LEU A 120 1.83 -50.39 0.81
C LEU A 120 1.20 -51.16 -0.37
N GLU A 121 0.26 -50.61 -1.16
CA GLU A 121 -0.47 -51.42 -2.16
C GLU A 121 -0.51 -50.92 -3.62
N VAL A 122 -0.12 -49.67 -3.95
CA VAL A 122 -0.26 -49.15 -5.33
C VAL A 122 1.08 -48.78 -5.98
N SER A 123 1.49 -49.59 -6.97
CA SER A 123 2.54 -49.22 -7.94
C SER A 123 2.09 -48.02 -8.79
N GLU A 124 2.95 -47.01 -8.95
CA GLU A 124 2.70 -45.74 -9.66
C GLU A 124 1.69 -45.87 -10.81
N SER A 125 0.49 -45.31 -10.63
CA SER A 125 -0.55 -45.32 -11.65
C SER A 125 -0.06 -44.56 -12.89
N PRO A 126 -0.39 -45.01 -14.12
CA PRO A 126 -0.17 -44.20 -15.33
C PRO A 126 -0.80 -42.80 -15.24
N GLU A 127 -1.89 -42.66 -14.46
CA GLU A 127 -2.52 -41.36 -14.19
C GLU A 127 -1.67 -40.50 -13.24
N ASP A 128 -0.99 -41.07 -12.25
CA ASP A 128 -0.06 -40.36 -11.37
C ASP A 128 1.24 -39.97 -12.09
N ILE A 129 1.73 -40.80 -13.00
CA ILE A 129 2.86 -40.48 -13.87
C ILE A 129 2.48 -39.33 -14.83
N MET A 130 1.25 -39.34 -15.37
CA MET A 130 0.74 -38.21 -16.17
C MET A 130 0.52 -36.93 -15.34
N LEU A 131 0.05 -37.04 -14.10
CA LEU A 131 -0.15 -35.87 -13.23
C LEU A 131 1.18 -35.29 -12.74
N SER A 132 2.15 -36.12 -12.35
CA SER A 132 3.50 -35.67 -11.96
C SER A 132 4.29 -35.03 -13.11
N ALA A 133 4.03 -35.43 -14.36
CA ALA A 133 4.55 -34.78 -15.55
C ALA A 133 3.92 -33.39 -15.86
N VAL A 134 2.80 -33.05 -15.20
CA VAL A 134 2.07 -31.77 -15.38
C VAL A 134 2.20 -30.85 -14.14
N SER A 135 2.27 -31.41 -12.94
CA SER A 135 2.56 -30.67 -11.71
C SER A 135 3.41 -31.51 -10.74
N ASN A 136 4.37 -30.88 -10.07
CA ASN A 136 5.17 -31.51 -9.01
C ASN A 136 4.37 -31.72 -7.69
N GLU A 137 3.03 -31.85 -7.75
CA GLU A 137 2.17 -32.06 -6.58
C GLU A 137 2.09 -33.55 -6.26
N GLN A 138 2.69 -33.96 -5.14
CA GLN A 138 2.76 -35.35 -4.68
C GLN A 138 1.37 -35.88 -4.26
N SER A 139 1.20 -37.19 -4.13
CA SER A 139 -0.04 -37.80 -3.58
C SER A 139 -0.42 -37.18 -2.23
N LYS A 140 0.57 -37.01 -1.32
CA LYS A 140 0.38 -36.31 -0.03
C LYS A 140 -0.18 -34.90 -0.19
N ASP A 141 0.38 -34.08 -1.09
CA ASP A 141 -0.10 -32.71 -1.35
C ASP A 141 -1.57 -32.70 -1.81
N ARG A 142 -2.02 -33.75 -2.51
CA ARG A 142 -3.40 -33.87 -2.97
C ARG A 142 -4.34 -34.27 -1.83
N ALA A 143 -3.95 -35.21 -0.98
CA ALA A 143 -4.69 -35.57 0.23
C ALA A 143 -4.83 -34.38 1.20
N ASP A 144 -3.74 -33.63 1.43
CA ASP A 144 -3.75 -32.38 2.20
C ASP A 144 -4.59 -31.27 1.54
N ARG A 145 -4.78 -31.32 0.22
CA ARG A 145 -5.59 -30.35 -0.54
C ARG A 145 -7.08 -30.68 -0.53
N GLU A 146 -7.45 -31.95 -0.44
CA GLU A 146 -8.84 -32.38 -0.29
C GLU A 146 -9.32 -32.34 1.17
N LEU A 147 -8.55 -32.91 2.10
CA LEU A 147 -8.99 -33.08 3.50
C LEU A 147 -8.66 -31.86 4.37
N VAL A 148 -7.40 -31.41 4.36
CA VAL A 148 -6.87 -30.43 5.31
C VAL A 148 -7.11 -28.99 4.84
N THR A 149 -6.93 -28.70 3.54
CA THR A 149 -7.04 -27.34 2.98
C THR A 149 -8.41 -26.68 3.13
N PRO A 150 -9.56 -27.39 2.99
CA PRO A 150 -10.86 -26.79 3.31
C PRO A 150 -11.00 -26.40 4.79
N VAL A 151 -10.37 -27.15 5.70
CA VAL A 151 -10.37 -26.87 7.14
C VAL A 151 -9.42 -25.71 7.48
N LEU A 152 -8.22 -25.67 6.89
CA LEU A 152 -7.32 -24.50 6.97
C LEU A 152 -8.02 -23.22 6.53
N ARG A 153 -8.78 -23.28 5.43
CA ARG A 153 -9.56 -22.14 4.92
C ARG A 153 -10.70 -21.74 5.85
N PHE A 154 -11.36 -22.71 6.49
CA PHE A 154 -12.41 -22.45 7.49
C PHE A 154 -11.84 -21.84 8.78
N LEU A 155 -10.69 -22.33 9.25
CA LEU A 155 -9.97 -21.76 10.40
C LEU A 155 -9.47 -20.34 10.11
N TRP A 156 -8.91 -20.09 8.92
CA TRP A 156 -8.56 -18.73 8.47
C TRP A 156 -9.76 -17.77 8.49
N GLU A 157 -10.90 -18.14 7.88
CA GLU A 157 -12.09 -17.28 7.91
C GLU A 157 -12.70 -17.18 9.33
N SER A 158 -12.45 -18.13 10.22
CA SER A 158 -12.81 -18.07 11.65
C SER A 158 -11.94 -17.06 12.43
N TYR A 159 -10.61 -17.09 12.29
CA TYR A 159 -9.73 -16.04 12.83
C TYR A 159 -10.15 -14.66 12.30
N ARG A 160 -10.31 -14.53 10.98
CA ARG A 160 -10.76 -13.29 10.33
C ARG A 160 -12.10 -12.80 10.88
N LEU A 161 -13.07 -13.70 11.06
CA LEU A 161 -14.37 -13.39 11.65
C LEU A 161 -14.22 -12.85 13.08
N VAL A 162 -13.42 -13.49 13.93
CA VAL A 162 -13.20 -13.03 15.31
C VAL A 162 -12.46 -11.69 15.35
N LEU A 163 -11.50 -11.44 14.46
CA LEU A 163 -10.83 -10.15 14.35
C LEU A 163 -11.79 -9.03 13.84
N ASP A 164 -12.66 -9.32 12.87
CA ASP A 164 -13.77 -8.44 12.46
C ASP A 164 -14.74 -8.17 13.64
N LEU A 165 -14.96 -9.17 14.50
CA LEU A 165 -15.89 -9.12 15.64
C LEU A 165 -15.32 -8.34 16.83
N LEU A 166 -14.04 -8.46 17.15
CA LEU A 166 -13.42 -7.84 18.34
C LEU A 166 -12.83 -6.44 18.09
N ARG A 167 -12.61 -6.02 16.84
CA ARG A 167 -12.00 -4.72 16.51
C ARG A 167 -12.68 -3.50 17.15
N ASN A 168 -11.88 -2.45 17.31
CA ASN A 168 -12.28 -1.09 17.68
C ASN A 168 -13.04 -0.98 19.01
N ASN A 169 -12.74 -1.84 19.98
CA ASN A 169 -13.34 -1.85 21.32
C ASN A 169 -12.27 -2.03 22.41
N ALA A 170 -12.03 -1.00 23.20
CA ALA A 170 -10.95 -0.94 24.19
C ALA A 170 -10.99 -2.08 25.22
N ARG A 171 -12.19 -2.56 25.59
CA ARG A 171 -12.37 -3.57 26.64
C ARG A 171 -11.99 -5.00 26.24
N VAL A 172 -11.85 -5.28 24.95
CA VAL A 172 -11.55 -6.63 24.42
C VAL A 172 -10.23 -6.67 23.62
N GLU A 173 -9.40 -5.63 23.76
CA GLU A 173 -8.10 -5.53 23.09
C GLU A 173 -7.13 -6.65 23.44
N VAL A 174 -7.19 -7.18 24.67
CA VAL A 174 -6.33 -8.27 25.11
C VAL A 174 -6.67 -9.53 24.32
N THR A 175 -7.94 -9.97 24.31
CA THR A 175 -8.39 -11.11 23.51
C THR A 175 -8.19 -10.87 22.00
N TYR A 176 -8.36 -9.64 21.50
CA TYR A 176 -8.02 -9.32 20.11
C TYR A 176 -6.52 -9.52 19.83
N SER A 177 -5.64 -9.06 20.73
CA SER A 177 -4.19 -9.23 20.61
C SER A 177 -3.78 -10.71 20.66
N ASP A 178 -4.29 -11.48 21.61
CA ASP A 178 -4.05 -12.91 21.74
C ASP A 178 -4.39 -13.65 20.43
N ILE A 179 -5.55 -13.33 19.85
CA ILE A 179 -6.05 -13.98 18.62
C ILE A 179 -5.31 -13.51 17.36
N VAL A 180 -4.80 -12.26 17.31
CA VAL A 180 -3.84 -11.85 16.26
C VAL A 180 -2.55 -12.67 16.35
N GLN A 181 -2.03 -12.89 17.57
CA GLN A 181 -0.80 -13.69 17.75
C GLN A 181 -1.02 -15.15 17.34
N GLN A 182 -2.15 -15.76 17.71
CA GLN A 182 -2.55 -17.10 17.24
C GLN A 182 -2.64 -17.14 15.71
N ALA A 183 -3.33 -16.18 15.07
CA ALA A 183 -3.46 -16.12 13.62
C ALA A 183 -2.11 -15.96 12.89
N TYR A 184 -1.13 -15.25 13.47
CA TYR A 184 0.25 -15.20 12.96
C TYR A 184 0.96 -16.55 13.10
N GLN A 185 0.83 -17.24 14.23
CA GLN A 185 1.42 -18.58 14.43
C GLN A 185 0.79 -19.64 13.51
N PHE A 186 -0.52 -19.57 13.26
CA PHE A 186 -1.22 -20.35 12.22
C PHE A 186 -0.61 -20.11 10.83
N CYS A 187 -0.44 -18.85 10.44
CA CYS A 187 0.16 -18.49 9.15
C CYS A 187 1.59 -19.02 9.02
N LEU A 188 2.34 -19.08 10.12
CA LEU A 188 3.71 -19.62 10.18
C LEU A 188 3.72 -21.16 10.11
N LYS A 189 2.96 -21.85 10.98
CA LYS A 189 2.89 -23.32 11.08
C LYS A 189 2.50 -23.97 9.74
N PHE A 190 1.65 -23.32 8.96
CA PHE A 190 1.14 -23.83 7.68
C PHE A 190 1.62 -23.04 6.45
N ASN A 191 2.68 -22.23 6.59
CA ASN A 191 3.34 -21.48 5.52
C ASN A 191 2.37 -20.66 4.61
N ARG A 192 1.30 -20.10 5.19
CA ARG A 192 0.18 -19.49 4.45
C ARG A 192 0.50 -18.06 4.00
N LYS A 193 1.51 -17.92 3.13
CA LYS A 193 2.06 -16.64 2.64
C LYS A 193 1.03 -15.69 1.98
N THR A 194 -0.15 -16.16 1.58
CA THR A 194 -1.26 -15.35 1.02
C THR A 194 -2.22 -14.83 2.08
N GLU A 195 -2.56 -15.65 3.08
CA GLU A 195 -3.45 -15.30 4.19
C GLU A 195 -2.74 -14.36 5.17
N PHE A 196 -1.45 -14.57 5.41
CA PHE A 196 -0.61 -13.64 6.17
C PHE A 196 -0.65 -12.20 5.62
N ARG A 197 -0.50 -12.02 4.29
CA ARG A 197 -0.61 -10.69 3.65
C ARG A 197 -1.98 -10.05 3.84
N ARG A 198 -3.06 -10.84 3.79
CA ARG A 198 -4.43 -10.36 4.07
C ARG A 198 -4.59 -9.97 5.55
N LEU A 199 -4.00 -10.72 6.46
CA LEU A 199 -4.00 -10.45 7.91
C LEU A 199 -3.27 -9.14 8.23
N SER A 200 -2.07 -8.93 7.69
CA SER A 200 -1.30 -7.70 7.85
C SER A 200 -2.08 -6.46 7.38
N GLU A 201 -2.71 -6.52 6.20
CA GLU A 201 -3.49 -5.39 5.67
C GLU A 201 -4.82 -5.17 6.43
N LEU A 202 -5.45 -6.24 6.92
CA LEU A 202 -6.63 -6.14 7.81
C LEU A 202 -6.27 -5.44 9.12
N ILE A 203 -5.14 -5.78 9.76
CA ILE A 203 -4.70 -5.14 11.00
C ILE A 203 -4.17 -3.72 10.72
N ARG A 204 -3.63 -3.44 9.52
CA ARG A 204 -3.32 -2.06 9.07
C ARG A 204 -4.59 -1.22 8.97
N THR A 205 -5.63 -1.74 8.35
CA THR A 205 -6.97 -1.12 8.27
C THR A 205 -7.58 -0.90 9.67
N HIS A 206 -7.41 -1.85 10.61
CA HIS A 206 -7.90 -1.71 11.98
C HIS A 206 -7.19 -0.60 12.76
N ILE A 207 -5.85 -0.54 12.75
CA ILE A 207 -5.11 0.56 13.43
C ILE A 207 -5.45 1.92 12.80
N GLN A 208 -5.52 2.02 11.47
CA GLN A 208 -5.95 3.25 10.79
C GLN A 208 -7.37 3.67 11.20
N SER A 209 -8.28 2.71 11.38
CA SER A 209 -9.66 2.95 11.85
C SER A 209 -9.75 3.42 13.30
N ALA A 210 -8.77 3.06 14.14
CA ALA A 210 -8.65 3.60 15.50
C ALA A 210 -7.99 4.99 15.51
N ALA A 211 -7.00 5.23 14.65
CA ALA A 211 -6.25 6.49 14.57
C ALA A 211 -7.03 7.65 13.91
N GLN A 212 -8.04 7.34 13.09
CA GLN A 212 -8.89 8.33 12.39
C GLN A 212 -10.33 8.30 12.95
N PRO A 213 -10.60 8.91 14.13
CA PRO A 213 -11.96 9.08 14.62
C PRO A 213 -12.73 9.98 13.64
N LYS A 214 -13.74 9.42 12.96
CA LYS A 214 -14.44 10.08 11.85
C LYS A 214 -15.03 11.43 12.29
N PRO A 215 -14.63 12.57 11.67
CA PRO A 215 -15.18 13.87 12.02
C PRO A 215 -16.70 13.89 11.79
N GLY A 216 -17.45 14.36 12.79
CA GLY A 216 -18.91 14.43 12.76
C GLY A 216 -19.65 13.18 13.27
N GLN A 217 -18.97 12.10 13.66
CA GLN A 217 -19.61 11.00 14.41
C GLN A 217 -19.38 11.14 15.92
N PRO A 218 -20.38 10.81 16.77
CA PRO A 218 -20.18 10.78 18.22
C PRO A 218 -19.15 9.70 18.58
N LYS A 219 -18.25 9.99 19.53
CA LYS A 219 -17.31 9.00 20.06
C LYS A 219 -18.08 7.77 20.55
N GLN A 220 -17.71 6.59 20.07
CA GLN A 220 -18.30 5.34 20.57
C GLN A 220 -17.87 5.12 22.02
N ALA A 221 -18.78 4.68 22.89
CA ALA A 221 -18.56 4.65 24.34
C ALA A 221 -17.37 3.78 24.80
N ASN A 222 -17.01 2.76 24.02
CA ASN A 222 -15.85 1.89 24.24
C ASN A 222 -14.77 2.04 23.15
N ALA A 223 -14.68 3.22 22.50
CA ALA A 223 -13.67 3.46 21.47
C ALA A 223 -12.24 3.34 22.01
N ILE A 224 -11.33 2.86 21.15
CA ILE A 224 -9.90 2.72 21.43
C ILE A 224 -9.26 4.12 21.49
N ASP A 225 -8.43 4.39 22.50
CA ASP A 225 -7.64 5.61 22.61
C ASP A 225 -6.14 5.32 22.46
N LEU A 226 -5.54 5.82 21.37
CA LEU A 226 -4.11 5.70 21.08
C LEU A 226 -3.24 6.64 21.92
N GLN A 227 -3.82 7.48 22.78
CA GLN A 227 -3.08 8.16 23.84
C GLN A 227 -2.79 7.26 25.05
N ASP A 228 -3.50 6.13 25.20
CA ASP A 228 -3.24 5.18 26.28
C ASP A 228 -1.92 4.41 26.02
N PRO A 229 -0.96 4.41 26.97
CA PRO A 229 0.34 3.79 26.76
C PRO A 229 0.30 2.26 26.73
N GLU A 230 -0.72 1.61 27.30
CA GLU A 230 -0.84 0.15 27.24
C GLU A 230 -1.41 -0.30 25.90
N THR A 231 -2.45 0.37 25.42
CA THR A 231 -3.04 0.22 24.07
C THR A 231 -1.98 0.41 22.99
N MET A 232 -1.20 1.50 23.07
CA MET A 232 -0.09 1.74 22.15
C MET A 232 0.98 0.63 22.23
N GLN A 233 1.29 0.14 23.43
CA GLN A 233 2.23 -0.96 23.63
C GLN A 233 1.70 -2.30 23.07
N ARG A 234 0.42 -2.63 23.25
CA ARG A 234 -0.23 -3.79 22.63
C ARG A 234 -0.08 -3.74 21.10
N TYR A 235 -0.35 -2.59 20.47
CA TYR A 235 -0.18 -2.43 19.02
C TYR A 235 1.27 -2.53 18.53
N LEU A 236 2.24 -2.03 19.30
CA LEU A 236 3.66 -2.20 19.00
C LEU A 236 4.08 -3.67 19.09
N ASP A 237 3.71 -4.37 20.17
CA ASP A 237 4.03 -5.79 20.35
C ASP A 237 3.40 -6.67 19.24
N LEU A 238 2.18 -6.35 18.79
CA LEU A 238 1.56 -6.99 17.62
C LEU A 238 2.32 -6.74 16.31
N ARG A 239 2.88 -5.53 16.11
CA ARG A 239 3.64 -5.19 14.90
C ARG A 239 5.06 -5.77 14.91
N PHE A 240 5.72 -5.86 16.06
CA PHE A 240 6.98 -6.61 16.19
C PHE A 240 6.77 -8.10 15.89
N ASN A 241 5.65 -8.70 16.34
CA ASN A 241 5.31 -10.08 16.00
C ASN A 241 4.98 -10.25 14.50
N GLN A 242 4.32 -9.26 13.87
CA GLN A 242 4.13 -9.22 12.42
C GLN A 242 5.48 -9.21 11.67
N LEU A 243 6.44 -8.39 12.10
CA LEU A 243 7.79 -8.34 11.52
C LEU A 243 8.51 -9.69 11.66
N ASN A 244 8.53 -10.25 12.87
CA ASN A 244 9.13 -11.56 13.16
C ASN A 244 8.59 -12.67 12.24
N VAL A 245 7.27 -12.75 12.03
CA VAL A 245 6.67 -13.76 11.15
C VAL A 245 6.85 -13.40 9.66
N SER A 246 6.88 -12.12 9.29
CA SER A 246 7.18 -11.71 7.91
C SER A 246 8.57 -12.15 7.47
N VAL A 247 9.58 -12.01 8.34
CA VAL A 247 10.97 -12.44 8.06
C VAL A 247 11.06 -13.97 8.03
N LYS A 248 10.42 -14.69 8.97
CA LYS A 248 10.37 -16.17 8.95
C LYS A 248 9.63 -16.76 7.74
N LEU A 249 8.69 -16.02 7.15
CA LEU A 249 8.01 -16.39 5.90
C LEU A 249 8.70 -15.82 4.64
N GLU A 250 9.85 -15.14 4.79
CA GLU A 250 10.61 -14.51 3.69
C GLU A 250 9.79 -13.50 2.87
N LEU A 251 8.80 -12.87 3.50
CA LEU A 251 7.91 -11.89 2.88
C LEU A 251 8.50 -10.48 2.98
N TRP A 252 9.69 -10.30 2.40
CA TRP A 252 10.53 -9.10 2.53
C TRP A 252 9.79 -7.77 2.28
N GLN A 253 8.87 -7.73 1.31
CA GLN A 253 8.03 -6.56 1.04
C GLN A 253 7.06 -6.22 2.18
N GLU A 254 6.40 -7.21 2.78
CA GLU A 254 5.49 -6.98 3.91
C GLU A 254 6.27 -6.82 5.23
N ALA A 255 7.45 -7.42 5.35
CA ALA A 255 8.40 -7.15 6.43
C ALA A 255 8.80 -5.66 6.41
N TYR A 256 9.20 -5.13 5.25
CA TYR A 256 9.50 -3.72 5.06
C TYR A 256 8.30 -2.81 5.41
N ARG A 257 7.09 -3.10 4.90
CA ARG A 257 5.87 -2.34 5.27
C ARG A 257 5.57 -2.41 6.77
N SER A 258 5.87 -3.54 7.43
CA SER A 258 5.73 -3.71 8.88
C SER A 258 6.73 -2.83 9.65
N VAL A 259 7.96 -2.67 9.16
CA VAL A 259 8.95 -1.73 9.71
C VAL A 259 8.43 -0.29 9.64
N GLU A 260 7.80 0.12 8.54
CA GLU A 260 7.22 1.47 8.42
C GLU A 260 6.03 1.70 9.36
N ASP A 261 5.17 0.70 9.55
CA ASP A 261 4.10 0.75 10.56
C ASP A 261 4.68 0.86 11.99
N ILE A 262 5.72 0.08 12.32
CA ILE A 262 6.42 0.15 13.62
C ILE A 262 7.00 1.54 13.84
N TYR A 263 7.75 2.07 12.87
CA TYR A 263 8.36 3.40 12.96
C TYR A 263 7.29 4.49 13.17
N THR A 264 6.18 4.40 12.44
CA THR A 264 5.05 5.34 12.57
C THR A 264 4.42 5.28 13.96
N LEU A 265 4.22 4.08 14.52
CA LEU A 265 3.71 3.90 15.88
C LEU A 265 4.70 4.41 16.94
N ILE A 266 6.00 4.08 16.83
CA ILE A 266 7.05 4.59 17.73
C ILE A 266 7.06 6.12 17.73
N ARG A 267 6.97 6.76 16.54
CA ARG A 267 6.92 8.22 16.42
C ARG A 267 5.62 8.84 16.96
N SER A 268 4.52 8.09 17.01
CA SER A 268 3.26 8.52 17.63
C SER A 268 3.22 8.32 19.16
N SER A 269 4.03 7.37 19.66
CA SER A 269 4.11 7.05 21.09
C SER A 269 4.91 8.10 21.87
N LYS A 270 4.41 8.47 23.05
CA LYS A 270 5.16 9.27 24.03
C LYS A 270 6.06 8.41 24.94
N ARG A 271 5.87 7.09 24.94
CA ARG A 271 6.62 6.13 25.78
C ARG A 271 7.60 5.33 24.89
N PRO A 272 8.87 5.19 25.29
CA PRO A 272 9.81 4.36 24.54
C PRO A 272 9.37 2.88 24.54
N PRO A 273 9.58 2.14 23.44
CA PRO A 273 9.30 0.71 23.35
C PRO A 273 10.20 -0.13 24.28
N LYS A 274 9.78 -1.37 24.57
CA LYS A 274 10.56 -2.34 25.37
C LYS A 274 11.92 -2.61 24.69
N PRO A 275 13.08 -2.48 25.38
CA PRO A 275 14.40 -2.74 24.78
C PRO A 275 14.52 -4.13 24.13
N ILE A 276 14.00 -5.18 24.77
CA ILE A 276 14.04 -6.56 24.24
C ILE A 276 13.35 -6.69 22.86
N MET A 277 12.27 -5.95 22.61
CA MET A 277 11.57 -5.94 21.33
C MET A 277 12.35 -5.14 20.27
N MET A 278 13.03 -4.07 20.70
CA MET A 278 13.89 -3.26 19.84
C MET A 278 15.18 -3.99 19.41
N VAL A 279 15.73 -4.88 20.26
CA VAL A 279 16.83 -5.78 19.88
C VAL A 279 16.39 -6.71 18.74
N SER A 280 15.25 -7.41 18.91
CA SER A 280 14.66 -8.26 17.86
C SER A 280 14.28 -7.47 16.59
N TYR A 281 13.82 -6.22 16.73
CA TYR A 281 13.57 -5.33 15.59
C TYR A 281 14.85 -5.06 14.79
N TYR A 282 15.94 -4.62 15.43
CA TYR A 282 17.19 -4.34 14.71
C TYR A 282 17.84 -5.59 14.11
N GLU A 283 17.70 -6.76 14.75
CA GLU A 283 18.14 -8.05 14.20
C GLU A 283 17.40 -8.40 12.89
N ASN A 284 16.07 -8.26 12.89
CA ASN A 284 15.25 -8.46 11.68
C ASN A 284 15.54 -7.40 10.61
N LEU A 285 15.75 -6.15 11.03
CA LEU A 285 16.09 -5.04 10.14
C LEU A 285 17.42 -5.28 9.42
N ALA A 286 18.43 -5.79 10.14
CA ALA A 286 19.70 -6.21 9.56
C ALA A 286 19.49 -7.32 8.52
N LYS A 287 18.71 -8.37 8.82
CA LYS A 287 18.39 -9.45 7.86
C LYS A 287 17.69 -8.92 6.60
N ILE A 288 16.75 -7.99 6.75
CA ILE A 288 16.05 -7.34 5.62
C ILE A 288 17.04 -6.58 4.74
N PHE A 289 17.97 -5.80 5.32
CA PHE A 289 18.96 -5.06 4.53
C PHE A 289 20.03 -5.95 3.88
N LEU A 290 20.36 -7.11 4.47
CA LEU A 290 21.25 -8.09 3.84
C LEU A 290 20.62 -8.67 2.57
N VAL A 291 19.35 -9.05 2.63
CA VAL A 291 18.61 -9.58 1.47
C VAL A 291 18.29 -8.49 0.43
N ALA A 292 18.21 -7.23 0.86
CA ALA A 292 18.07 -6.07 -0.04
C ALA A 292 19.42 -5.51 -0.55
N ASP A 293 20.54 -6.22 -0.35
CA ASP A 293 21.92 -5.84 -0.74
C ASP A 293 22.36 -4.43 -0.29
N ASN A 294 21.81 -3.97 0.85
CA ASN A 294 22.01 -2.62 1.38
C ASN A 294 23.03 -2.63 2.54
N GLY A 295 24.29 -2.97 2.23
CA GLY A 295 25.37 -3.18 3.20
C GLY A 295 25.54 -2.07 4.25
N VAL A 296 25.43 -0.79 3.85
CA VAL A 296 25.55 0.35 4.78
C VAL A 296 24.45 0.32 5.86
N PHE A 297 23.19 0.13 5.45
CA PHE A 297 22.06 0.10 6.37
C PHE A 297 22.05 -1.19 7.20
N HIS A 298 22.56 -2.28 6.65
CA HIS A 298 22.80 -3.54 7.37
C HIS A 298 23.82 -3.36 8.52
N ALA A 299 25.00 -2.79 8.25
CA ALA A 299 26.00 -2.48 9.26
C ALA A 299 25.49 -1.45 10.30
N ALA A 300 24.76 -0.42 9.85
CA ALA A 300 24.12 0.54 10.73
C ALA A 300 23.04 -0.10 11.64
N ALA A 301 22.32 -1.12 11.16
CA ALA A 301 21.38 -1.89 11.97
C ALA A 301 22.10 -2.74 13.02
N TRP A 302 23.22 -3.38 12.68
CA TRP A 302 24.06 -4.08 13.67
C TRP A 302 24.65 -3.14 14.72
N TYR A 303 25.07 -1.92 14.35
CA TYR A 303 25.50 -0.90 15.31
C TYR A 303 24.37 -0.51 16.27
N ARG A 304 23.13 -0.34 15.78
CA ARG A 304 21.95 -0.07 16.62
C ARG A 304 21.59 -1.26 17.52
N PHE A 305 21.70 -2.49 17.01
CA PHE A 305 21.51 -3.73 17.76
C PHE A 305 22.53 -3.83 18.91
N PHE A 306 23.83 -3.75 18.60
CA PHE A 306 24.91 -3.95 19.56
C PHE A 306 24.86 -2.94 20.70
N ASN A 307 24.70 -1.64 20.39
CA ASN A 307 24.60 -0.58 21.41
C ASN A 307 23.41 -0.75 22.37
N LEU A 308 22.33 -1.40 21.94
CA LEU A 308 21.17 -1.66 22.79
C LEU A 308 21.32 -2.98 23.55
N TYR A 309 21.96 -3.97 22.94
CA TYR A 309 22.19 -5.29 23.51
C TYR A 309 23.26 -5.25 24.63
N SER A 310 24.33 -4.46 24.47
CA SER A 310 25.37 -4.24 25.48
C SER A 310 24.88 -3.50 26.74
N GLN A 311 23.72 -2.85 26.67
CA GLN A 311 23.03 -2.26 27.82
C GLN A 311 22.11 -3.27 28.55
N SER A 312 21.98 -4.50 28.04
CA SER A 312 21.08 -5.51 28.61
C SER A 312 21.80 -6.38 29.65
N PRO A 313 21.15 -6.73 30.79
CA PRO A 313 21.76 -7.56 31.84
C PRO A 313 21.91 -9.04 31.44
N ASN A 314 21.44 -9.42 30.25
CA ASN A 314 21.48 -10.79 29.74
C ASN A 314 22.58 -10.99 28.67
N ALA A 315 23.42 -9.99 28.41
CA ALA A 315 24.50 -10.08 27.43
C ALA A 315 25.69 -10.87 27.99
N THR A 316 26.07 -11.98 27.34
CA THR A 316 27.32 -12.68 27.65
C THR A 316 28.48 -12.11 26.84
N GLU A 317 29.70 -12.22 27.36
CA GLU A 317 30.90 -11.69 26.70
C GLU A 317 31.17 -12.35 25.34
N GLU A 318 30.92 -13.66 25.22
CA GLU A 318 30.97 -14.40 23.94
C GLU A 318 29.98 -13.83 22.90
N GLN A 319 28.76 -13.49 23.34
CA GLN A 319 27.74 -12.92 22.46
C GLN A 319 28.09 -11.48 22.08
N LEU A 320 28.64 -10.69 23.01
CA LEU A 320 29.15 -9.34 22.73
C LEU A 320 30.30 -9.37 21.72
N SER A 321 31.28 -10.26 21.89
CA SER A 321 32.36 -10.46 20.90
C SER A 321 31.78 -10.80 19.52
N ARG A 322 30.95 -11.85 19.43
CA ARG A 322 30.32 -12.29 18.18
C ARG A 322 29.57 -11.15 17.48
N TYR A 323 28.77 -10.36 18.20
CA TYR A 323 28.02 -9.25 17.59
C TYR A 323 28.90 -8.03 17.27
N ALA A 324 29.96 -7.76 18.02
CA ALA A 324 30.94 -6.73 17.70
C ALA A 324 31.74 -7.10 16.44
N SER A 325 32.19 -8.35 16.32
CA SER A 325 32.86 -8.89 15.13
C SER A 325 31.94 -8.88 13.91
N ILE A 326 30.68 -9.32 14.05
CA ILE A 326 29.69 -9.21 12.96
C ILE A 326 29.51 -7.75 12.54
N PHE A 327 29.40 -6.80 13.47
CA PHE A 327 29.30 -5.38 13.13
C PHE A 327 30.54 -4.88 12.38
N LEU A 328 31.76 -5.05 12.91
CA LEU A 328 32.96 -4.53 12.25
C LEU A 328 33.20 -5.21 10.89
N LEU A 329 33.00 -6.52 10.78
CA LEU A 329 33.08 -7.24 9.51
C LEU A 329 32.04 -6.73 8.51
N SER A 330 30.80 -6.49 8.95
CA SER A 330 29.75 -5.93 8.10
C SER A 330 30.06 -4.50 7.64
N ALA A 331 30.76 -3.70 8.44
CA ALA A 331 31.20 -2.34 8.07
C ALA A 331 32.41 -2.36 7.11
N LEU A 332 33.36 -3.29 7.30
CA LEU A 332 34.46 -3.53 6.36
C LEU A 332 33.97 -4.04 5.00
N ALA A 333 32.95 -4.89 5.00
CA ALA A 333 32.33 -5.49 3.82
C ALA A 333 31.46 -4.50 2.99
N VAL A 334 31.36 -3.23 3.40
CA VAL A 334 30.70 -2.17 2.61
C VAL A 334 31.64 -1.69 1.50
N PRO A 335 31.24 -1.75 0.21
CA PRO A 335 31.96 -1.11 -0.89
C PRO A 335 32.08 0.41 -0.72
N GLN A 336 33.13 1.02 -1.28
CA GLN A 336 33.23 2.48 -1.35
C GLN A 336 32.04 3.07 -2.15
N ASP A 337 31.67 2.44 -3.27
CA ASP A 337 30.52 2.74 -4.14
C ASP A 337 29.17 2.34 -3.53
N SER A 338 28.96 2.65 -2.26
CA SER A 338 27.79 2.22 -1.49
C SER A 338 26.44 2.81 -1.97
N PHE A 339 26.45 3.69 -2.97
CA PHE A 339 25.27 4.21 -3.64
C PHE A 339 25.46 4.14 -5.17
N SER A 340 24.77 3.20 -5.83
CA SER A 340 24.81 3.07 -7.30
C SER A 340 24.39 4.37 -7.98
N ALA A 341 25.15 4.77 -9.00
CA ALA A 341 24.91 5.97 -9.81
C ALA A 341 23.81 5.74 -10.88
N ASP A 342 22.67 5.19 -10.49
CA ASP A 342 21.48 5.10 -11.35
C ASP A 342 20.99 6.51 -11.72
N ASP A 343 20.43 6.67 -12.94
CA ASP A 343 20.00 7.93 -13.58
C ASP A 343 19.09 8.86 -12.73
N ASN A 344 18.58 8.39 -11.59
CA ASN A 344 17.68 9.12 -10.70
C ASN A 344 18.29 9.29 -9.30
N GLU A 345 19.47 9.89 -9.22
CA GLU A 345 20.21 10.21 -7.99
C GLU A 345 19.32 10.86 -6.89
N GLN A 346 18.36 11.70 -7.28
CA GLN A 346 17.43 12.34 -6.35
C GLN A 346 16.39 11.36 -5.75
N TYR A 347 15.98 10.32 -6.48
CA TYR A 347 15.15 9.24 -5.96
C TYR A 347 15.94 8.35 -4.99
N ALA A 348 17.19 8.00 -5.33
CA ALA A 348 18.09 7.26 -4.46
C ALA A 348 18.32 8.01 -3.14
N LYS A 349 18.64 9.31 -3.19
CA LYS A 349 18.77 10.19 -2.00
C LYS A 349 17.50 10.22 -1.15
N GLN A 350 16.31 10.32 -1.76
CA GLN A 350 15.04 10.32 -1.01
C GLN A 350 14.73 8.96 -0.38
N SER A 351 15.01 7.85 -1.09
CA SER A 351 14.88 6.49 -0.57
C SER A 351 15.81 6.28 0.63
N ASN A 352 17.08 6.67 0.52
CA ASN A 352 18.08 6.47 1.57
C ASN A 352 17.81 7.36 2.81
N GLN A 353 17.22 8.55 2.64
CA GLN A 353 16.68 9.34 3.77
C GLN A 353 15.51 8.65 4.47
N ARG A 354 14.62 7.99 3.73
CA ARG A 354 13.52 7.19 4.30
C ARG A 354 14.07 5.99 5.07
N LEU A 355 15.03 5.25 4.50
CA LEU A 355 15.72 4.15 5.20
C LEU A 355 16.42 4.62 6.48
N ALA A 356 17.23 5.69 6.42
CA ALA A 356 17.88 6.26 7.60
C ALA A 356 16.87 6.64 8.70
N SER A 357 15.70 7.18 8.32
CA SER A 357 14.62 7.50 9.26
C SER A 357 14.12 6.25 10.02
N LEU A 358 13.99 5.09 9.35
CA LEU A 358 13.54 3.83 9.97
C LEU A 358 14.54 3.25 11.00
N LEU A 359 15.84 3.58 10.89
CA LEU A 359 16.87 3.28 11.90
C LEU A 359 16.92 4.32 13.05
N ASN A 360 16.04 5.33 13.01
CA ASN A 360 16.14 6.55 13.82
C ASN A 360 17.52 7.21 13.69
N LEU A 361 18.05 7.32 12.46
CA LEU A 361 19.28 8.06 12.15
C LEU A 361 18.91 9.43 11.53
N PRO A 362 19.46 10.55 12.04
CA PRO A 362 19.14 11.90 11.54
C PRO A 362 19.89 12.26 10.24
N LYS A 363 20.86 11.44 9.83
CA LYS A 363 21.62 11.53 8.59
C LYS A 363 21.70 10.13 7.97
N ILE A 364 21.91 10.06 6.65
CA ILE A 364 22.31 8.81 6.00
C ILE A 364 23.68 8.40 6.57
N PRO A 365 23.86 7.16 7.06
CA PRO A 365 25.17 6.65 7.46
C PRO A 365 26.12 6.51 6.25
N THR A 366 27.41 6.74 6.44
CA THR A 366 28.48 6.47 5.45
C THR A 366 29.40 5.36 5.94
N ARG A 367 30.12 4.70 5.02
CA ARG A 367 31.15 3.70 5.33
C ARG A 367 32.13 4.20 6.40
N GLU A 368 32.67 5.39 6.20
CA GLU A 368 33.59 6.06 7.13
C GLU A 368 32.99 6.20 8.53
N SER A 369 31.77 6.74 8.65
CA SER A 369 31.12 6.91 9.96
C SER A 369 30.88 5.58 10.68
N LEU A 370 30.65 4.49 9.95
CA LEU A 370 30.49 3.15 10.52
C LEU A 370 31.82 2.57 11.00
N LEU A 371 32.93 2.86 10.32
CA LEU A 371 34.27 2.50 10.78
C LEU A 371 34.70 3.35 11.99
N GLU A 372 34.41 4.66 12.03
CA GLU A 372 34.59 5.50 13.23
C GLU A 372 33.83 4.93 14.43
N PHE A 373 32.59 4.48 14.23
CA PHE A 373 31.81 3.81 15.26
C PHE A 373 32.37 2.42 15.64
N GLY A 374 32.94 1.69 14.68
CA GLY A 374 33.66 0.43 14.92
C GLY A 374 34.93 0.59 15.75
N LEU A 375 35.64 1.72 15.61
CA LEU A 375 36.80 2.12 16.40
C LEU A 375 36.45 2.65 17.80
N SER A 376 35.16 2.84 18.13
CA SER A 376 34.75 3.22 19.48
C SER A 376 35.13 2.13 20.47
N LYS A 377 35.69 2.49 21.64
CA LYS A 377 36.14 1.52 22.66
C LYS A 377 35.04 0.52 23.05
N THR A 378 33.80 1.01 23.13
CA THR A 378 32.57 0.25 23.38
C THR A 378 32.34 -0.92 22.42
N VAL A 379 32.87 -0.85 21.19
CA VAL A 379 32.83 -1.93 20.19
C VAL A 379 34.19 -2.62 20.11
N TYR A 380 35.24 -1.84 19.83
CA TYR A 380 36.55 -2.34 19.43
C TYR A 380 37.15 -3.29 20.47
N ASP A 381 36.98 -3.04 21.77
CA ASP A 381 37.57 -3.88 22.81
C ASP A 381 37.07 -5.35 22.69
N PHE A 382 35.79 -5.56 22.38
CA PHE A 382 35.16 -6.89 22.25
C PHE A 382 35.44 -7.64 20.93
N VAL A 383 35.81 -6.96 19.84
CA VAL A 383 35.96 -7.58 18.50
C VAL A 383 37.04 -8.69 18.49
N ASP A 384 36.83 -9.77 17.74
CA ASP A 384 37.79 -10.86 17.55
C ASP A 384 39.17 -10.36 17.05
N PRO A 385 40.28 -10.94 17.52
CA PRO A 385 41.63 -10.62 17.04
C PRO A 385 41.78 -10.73 15.52
N SER A 386 41.11 -11.70 14.87
CA SER A 386 41.13 -11.92 13.42
C SER A 386 40.53 -10.74 12.64
N VAL A 387 39.39 -10.21 13.10
CA VAL A 387 38.73 -9.06 12.45
C VAL A 387 39.47 -7.76 12.76
N LYS A 388 40.13 -7.65 13.93
CA LYS A 388 41.08 -6.57 14.25
C LYS A 388 42.30 -6.56 13.31
N LYS A 389 42.89 -7.73 13.01
CA LYS A 389 43.95 -7.85 11.99
C LYS A 389 43.44 -7.40 10.62
N LEU A 390 42.28 -7.92 10.19
CA LEU A 390 41.67 -7.58 8.89
C LEU A 390 41.45 -6.07 8.74
N TYR A 391 40.87 -5.41 9.75
CA TYR A 391 40.70 -3.96 9.76
C TYR A 391 42.03 -3.23 9.49
N LYS A 392 43.09 -3.61 10.22
CA LYS A 392 44.40 -2.97 10.10
C LYS A 392 45.01 -3.16 8.70
N LEU A 393 44.90 -4.35 8.12
CA LEU A 393 45.42 -4.64 6.78
C LEU A 393 44.67 -3.90 5.66
N LEU A 394 43.37 -3.68 5.81
CA LEU A 394 42.57 -3.00 4.78
C LEU A 394 42.64 -1.47 4.84
N GLU A 395 42.69 -0.90 6.04
CA GLU A 395 42.58 0.56 6.25
C GLU A 395 43.88 1.26 6.70
N SER A 396 44.88 0.54 7.23
CA SER A 396 46.11 1.16 7.77
C SER A 396 47.39 0.73 7.05
N ASP A 397 47.62 -0.57 6.93
CA ASP A 397 48.90 -1.15 6.49
C ASP A 397 48.75 -1.90 5.15
N PHE A 398 47.96 -1.36 4.21
CA PHE A 398 47.70 -2.02 2.93
C PHE A 398 48.96 -2.05 2.04
N HIS A 399 49.53 -3.23 1.79
CA HIS A 399 50.63 -3.41 0.83
C HIS A 399 50.23 -4.37 -0.31
N PRO A 400 50.14 -3.90 -1.58
CA PRO A 400 49.58 -4.69 -2.69
C PRO A 400 50.22 -6.07 -2.93
N LEU A 401 51.51 -6.26 -2.63
CA LEU A 401 52.20 -7.54 -2.85
C LEU A 401 52.05 -8.51 -1.68
N SER A 402 52.16 -8.03 -0.42
CA SER A 402 52.12 -8.89 0.77
C SER A 402 50.70 -9.32 1.17
N ILE A 403 49.69 -8.51 0.81
CA ILE A 403 48.32 -8.69 1.29
C ILE A 403 47.73 -10.07 0.93
N ARG A 404 48.18 -10.69 -0.17
CA ARG A 404 47.76 -12.05 -0.57
C ARG A 404 48.15 -13.11 0.47
N ASP A 405 49.39 -13.07 0.96
CA ASP A 405 49.90 -14.05 1.93
C ASP A 405 49.37 -13.80 3.35
N GLU A 406 49.16 -12.52 3.71
CA GLU A 406 48.62 -12.13 5.02
C GLU A 406 47.11 -12.39 5.14
N LEU A 407 46.33 -12.10 4.08
CA LEU A 407 44.91 -12.46 4.04
C LEU A 407 44.69 -13.97 4.05
N LYS A 408 45.56 -14.76 3.40
CA LYS A 408 45.44 -16.24 3.31
C LYS A 408 45.40 -16.98 4.66
N GLN A 409 45.85 -16.35 5.76
CA GLN A 409 45.65 -16.86 7.12
C GLN A 409 44.27 -16.45 7.66
N ILE A 410 43.90 -15.19 7.47
CA ILE A 410 42.69 -14.57 8.01
C ILE A 410 41.42 -15.06 7.29
N THR A 411 41.45 -15.31 5.98
CA THR A 411 40.33 -15.88 5.23
C THR A 411 39.93 -17.25 5.78
N LYS A 412 40.90 -18.09 6.17
CA LYS A 412 40.67 -19.42 6.76
C LYS A 412 40.11 -19.33 8.20
N GLU A 413 40.57 -18.36 8.99
CA GLU A 413 39.96 -18.04 10.28
C GLU A 413 38.49 -17.58 10.12
N ILE A 414 38.19 -16.81 9.06
CA ILE A 414 36.84 -16.32 8.73
C ILE A 414 35.93 -17.44 8.19
N GLU A 415 36.41 -18.28 7.27
CA GLU A 415 35.68 -19.43 6.70
C GLU A 415 35.29 -20.46 7.77
N SER A 416 36.11 -20.66 8.80
CA SER A 416 35.79 -21.55 9.92
C SER A 416 34.54 -21.14 10.70
N ASN A 417 34.12 -19.87 10.58
CA ASN A 417 32.99 -19.28 11.27
C ASN A 417 31.78 -19.16 10.34
N SER A 418 30.83 -20.10 10.46
CA SER A 418 29.55 -20.10 9.71
C SER A 418 28.79 -18.76 9.71
N ASN A 419 28.93 -17.94 10.77
CA ASN A 419 28.35 -16.60 10.86
C ASN A 419 28.91 -15.59 9.84
N TYR A 420 30.13 -15.79 9.35
CA TYR A 420 30.84 -14.85 8.50
C TYR A 420 30.70 -15.15 7.00
N ALA A 421 30.19 -16.33 6.65
CA ALA A 421 29.98 -16.78 5.26
C ALA A 421 29.16 -15.79 4.41
N ALA A 422 28.20 -15.07 5.00
CA ALA A 422 27.40 -14.07 4.31
C ALA A 422 28.20 -12.84 3.85
N TYR A 423 29.32 -12.51 4.51
CA TYR A 423 30.15 -11.35 4.20
C TYR A 423 31.31 -11.67 3.24
N VAL A 424 31.56 -12.95 2.94
CA VAL A 424 32.68 -13.38 2.07
C VAL A 424 32.60 -12.66 0.71
N LYS A 425 31.48 -12.76 -0.02
CA LYS A 425 31.37 -12.16 -1.37
C LYS A 425 31.50 -10.63 -1.37
N PRO A 426 30.82 -9.85 -0.50
CA PRO A 426 31.05 -8.41 -0.43
C PRO A 426 32.48 -8.04 -0.01
N LEU A 427 33.08 -8.78 0.94
CA LEU A 427 34.47 -8.57 1.36
C LEU A 427 35.44 -8.81 0.20
N THR A 428 35.22 -9.86 -0.61
CA THR A 428 35.99 -10.10 -1.84
C THR A 428 35.96 -8.88 -2.77
N LYS A 429 34.77 -8.30 -3.05
CA LYS A 429 34.67 -7.06 -3.85
C LYS A 429 35.47 -5.91 -3.23
N VAL A 430 35.34 -5.68 -1.92
CA VAL A 430 36.08 -4.61 -1.23
C VAL A 430 37.60 -4.81 -1.34
N ILE A 431 38.08 -6.04 -1.14
CA ILE A 431 39.50 -6.39 -1.22
C ILE A 431 40.02 -6.17 -2.66
N THR A 432 39.31 -6.65 -3.69
CA THR A 432 39.76 -6.48 -5.09
C THR A 432 39.71 -5.03 -5.54
N THR A 433 38.64 -4.28 -5.21
CA THR A 433 38.54 -2.85 -5.54
C THR A 433 39.67 -2.06 -4.88
N ARG A 434 39.96 -2.30 -3.59
CA ARG A 434 41.05 -1.62 -2.88
C ARG A 434 42.43 -2.03 -3.40
N LEU A 435 42.61 -3.27 -3.82
CA LEU A 435 43.82 -3.76 -4.50
C LEU A 435 44.05 -3.03 -5.83
N PHE A 436 43.01 -2.90 -6.67
CA PHE A 436 43.10 -2.15 -7.93
C PHE A 436 43.37 -0.66 -7.71
N GLU A 437 42.73 -0.05 -6.70
CA GLU A 437 43.00 1.33 -6.28
C GLU A 437 44.48 1.54 -5.95
N GLN A 438 45.06 0.68 -5.09
CA GLN A 438 46.46 0.80 -4.69
C GLN A 438 47.46 0.41 -5.80
N ILE A 439 47.12 -0.51 -6.71
CA ILE A 439 47.93 -0.80 -7.89
C ILE A 439 47.98 0.42 -8.82
N SER A 440 46.83 1.06 -9.08
CA SER A 440 46.73 2.24 -9.96
C SER A 440 47.51 3.46 -9.45
N GLN A 441 47.73 3.56 -8.14
CA GLN A 441 48.55 4.61 -7.50
C GLN A 441 50.07 4.37 -7.60
N VAL A 442 50.50 3.14 -7.93
CA VAL A 442 51.92 2.73 -7.92
C VAL A 442 52.44 2.36 -9.33
N TYR A 443 51.59 1.86 -10.23
CA TYR A 443 51.98 1.35 -11.54
C TYR A 443 51.22 2.03 -12.68
N GLU A 444 51.94 2.58 -13.68
CA GLU A 444 51.33 3.10 -14.91
C GLU A 444 50.86 1.97 -15.84
N SER A 445 51.58 0.83 -15.88
CA SER A 445 51.21 -0.33 -16.70
C SER A 445 51.55 -1.65 -16.01
N VAL A 446 50.63 -2.62 -16.14
CA VAL A 446 50.66 -3.91 -15.45
C VAL A 446 50.16 -5.00 -16.40
N LYS A 447 50.79 -6.19 -16.39
CA LYS A 447 50.29 -7.34 -17.15
C LYS A 447 48.99 -7.88 -16.55
N LEU A 448 48.02 -8.22 -17.40
CA LEU A 448 46.75 -8.82 -17.02
C LEU A 448 46.97 -10.11 -16.19
N ASP A 449 47.87 -10.99 -16.66
CA ASP A 449 48.36 -12.18 -15.94
C ASP A 449 48.82 -11.89 -14.50
N PHE A 450 49.60 -10.83 -14.29
CA PHE A 450 50.15 -10.48 -12.98
C PHE A 450 49.04 -9.98 -12.04
N LEU A 451 48.10 -9.19 -12.56
CA LEU A 451 46.95 -8.72 -11.79
C LEU A 451 46.00 -9.88 -11.42
N ILE A 452 45.80 -10.85 -12.31
CA ILE A 452 45.05 -12.09 -12.01
C ILE A 452 45.77 -12.91 -10.93
N GLN A 453 47.08 -13.14 -11.06
CA GLN A 453 47.86 -13.88 -10.08
C GLN A 453 47.90 -13.20 -8.70
N LEU A 454 47.74 -11.87 -8.65
CA LEU A 454 47.71 -11.11 -7.40
C LEU A 454 46.31 -11.06 -6.76
N ALA A 455 45.25 -11.03 -7.58
CA ALA A 455 43.85 -11.03 -7.15
C ALA A 455 43.25 -12.44 -6.93
N THR A 456 43.95 -13.51 -7.30
CA THR A 456 43.53 -14.91 -7.01
C THR A 456 43.86 -15.29 -5.56
N PHE A 457 42.83 -15.27 -4.72
CA PHE A 457 42.87 -15.76 -3.34
C PHE A 457 42.50 -17.25 -3.25
N GLU A 458 42.84 -17.90 -2.14
CA GLU A 458 42.46 -19.30 -1.86
C GLU A 458 41.12 -19.38 -1.11
N GLY A 459 40.34 -20.43 -1.38
CA GLY A 459 39.14 -20.79 -0.60
C GLY A 459 37.85 -20.24 -1.20
N ALA A 460 36.89 -19.86 -0.34
CA ALA A 460 35.63 -19.23 -0.75
C ALA A 460 35.81 -17.80 -1.32
N PHE A 461 37.06 -17.32 -1.37
CA PHE A 461 37.51 -16.07 -1.98
C PHE A 461 38.13 -16.27 -3.38
N GLU A 462 38.17 -17.50 -3.90
CA GLU A 462 38.65 -17.79 -5.26
C GLU A 462 37.76 -17.09 -6.31
N LEU A 463 38.40 -16.58 -7.37
CA LEU A 463 37.79 -15.78 -8.43
C LEU A 463 38.25 -16.29 -9.79
N SER A 464 37.34 -16.38 -10.75
CA SER A 464 37.68 -16.61 -12.16
C SER A 464 38.45 -15.39 -12.73
N PRO A 465 39.42 -15.59 -13.64
CA PRO A 465 40.06 -14.49 -14.38
C PRO A 465 39.06 -13.49 -14.99
N LEU A 466 37.95 -13.99 -15.54
CA LEU A 466 36.88 -13.18 -16.12
C LEU A 466 36.08 -12.40 -15.06
N GLU A 467 35.98 -12.89 -13.83
CA GLU A 467 35.37 -12.16 -12.72
C GLU A 467 36.31 -11.06 -12.22
N ILE A 468 37.62 -11.31 -12.16
CA ILE A 468 38.64 -10.30 -11.81
C ILE A 468 38.61 -9.14 -12.84
N GLU A 469 38.60 -9.47 -14.14
CA GLU A 469 38.42 -8.48 -15.22
C GLU A 469 37.07 -7.77 -15.10
N GLY A 470 35.98 -8.50 -14.83
CA GLY A 470 34.66 -7.95 -14.59
C GLY A 470 34.60 -6.98 -13.40
N PHE A 471 35.29 -7.26 -12.30
CA PHE A 471 35.38 -6.35 -11.16
C PHE A 471 36.19 -5.09 -11.48
N LEU A 472 37.26 -5.21 -12.28
CA LEU A 472 38.02 -4.06 -12.78
C LEU A 472 37.16 -3.18 -13.70
N LEU A 473 36.45 -3.77 -14.66
CA LEU A 473 35.50 -3.09 -15.55
C LEU A 473 34.36 -2.40 -14.80
N ASN A 474 33.82 -3.02 -13.74
CA ASN A 474 32.84 -2.37 -12.87
C ASN A 474 33.46 -1.18 -12.11
N ALA A 475 34.67 -1.28 -11.56
CA ALA A 475 35.34 -0.16 -10.89
C ALA A 475 35.66 1.01 -11.85
N GLY A 476 35.86 0.73 -13.14
CA GLY A 476 35.95 1.75 -14.18
C GLY A 476 34.61 2.42 -14.48
N ARG A 477 33.55 1.61 -14.68
CA ARG A 477 32.17 2.11 -14.91
C ARG A 477 31.65 2.94 -13.74
N ASP A 478 31.93 2.51 -12.52
CA ASP A 478 31.46 3.13 -11.28
C ASP A 478 32.28 4.41 -10.93
N GLY A 479 33.32 4.73 -11.70
CA GLY A 479 34.06 6.00 -11.63
C GLY A 479 35.20 6.05 -10.61
N LEU A 480 35.59 4.91 -10.03
CA LEU A 480 36.73 4.83 -9.10
C LEU A 480 38.08 4.92 -9.82
N LEU A 481 38.21 4.26 -10.97
CA LEU A 481 39.51 4.04 -11.63
C LEU A 481 39.43 4.40 -13.12
N SER A 482 40.42 5.12 -13.64
CA SER A 482 40.58 5.37 -15.08
C SER A 482 41.77 4.54 -15.61
N PHE A 483 41.47 3.60 -16.51
CA PHE A 483 42.41 2.65 -17.09
C PHE A 483 42.00 2.25 -18.51
N HIS A 484 42.96 1.69 -19.25
CA HIS A 484 42.77 1.11 -20.56
C HIS A 484 43.26 -0.34 -20.56
N ILE A 485 42.48 -1.28 -21.10
CA ILE A 485 42.90 -2.68 -21.26
C ILE A 485 43.26 -2.91 -22.74
N ASP A 486 44.50 -3.30 -22.99
CA ASP A 486 44.96 -3.80 -24.27
C ASP A 486 45.00 -5.34 -24.20
N HIS A 487 44.07 -5.99 -24.91
CA HIS A 487 43.96 -7.45 -24.97
C HIS A 487 44.91 -8.10 -26.00
N ASP A 488 45.53 -7.34 -26.91
CA ASP A 488 46.52 -7.86 -27.87
C ASP A 488 47.92 -7.89 -27.22
N ALA A 489 48.20 -6.93 -26.33
CA ALA A 489 49.41 -6.89 -25.51
C ALA A 489 49.28 -7.58 -24.13
N GLU A 490 48.07 -7.95 -23.72
CA GLU A 490 47.72 -8.46 -22.37
C GLU A 490 48.15 -7.50 -21.23
N VAL A 491 47.97 -6.19 -21.44
CA VAL A 491 48.42 -5.12 -20.52
C VAL A 491 47.29 -4.17 -20.16
N ILE A 492 47.19 -3.86 -18.87
CA ILE A 492 46.33 -2.84 -18.30
C ILE A 492 47.19 -1.59 -18.07
N VAL A 493 46.75 -0.45 -18.60
CA VAL A 493 47.42 0.86 -18.49
C VAL A 493 46.57 1.77 -17.61
N PHE A 494 47.04 2.11 -16.42
CA PHE A 494 46.40 3.04 -15.49
C PHE A 494 46.80 4.47 -15.85
N ARG A 495 45.88 5.20 -16.50
CA ARG A 495 46.09 6.59 -16.93
C ARG A 495 44.78 7.37 -16.80
N SER A 496 44.73 8.27 -15.82
CA SER A 496 43.71 9.32 -15.75
C SER A 496 44.09 10.47 -16.69
N ASP A 497 43.16 10.96 -17.52
CA ASP A 497 43.40 12.20 -18.26
C ASP A 497 43.40 13.39 -17.27
N PRO A 498 44.41 14.29 -17.28
CA PRO A 498 44.37 15.54 -16.49
C PRO A 498 43.18 16.46 -16.79
N PHE A 499 42.55 16.32 -17.96
CA PHE A 499 41.42 17.14 -18.42
C PHE A 499 40.03 16.51 -18.20
N GLU A 500 39.95 15.24 -17.78
CA GLU A 500 38.70 14.63 -17.31
C GLU A 500 38.23 15.24 -15.99
N GLU A 501 36.93 15.17 -15.71
CA GLU A 501 36.34 15.66 -14.46
C GLU A 501 36.46 14.56 -13.38
N SER A 502 37.42 14.72 -12.46
CA SER A 502 37.68 13.76 -11.39
C SER A 502 36.57 13.79 -10.33
N ILE A 503 35.63 12.85 -10.43
CA ILE A 503 34.45 12.75 -9.54
C ILE A 503 34.86 12.54 -8.07
N ASN A 504 36.00 11.88 -7.82
CA ASN A 504 36.45 11.44 -6.50
C ASN A 504 37.63 12.26 -5.96
N GLU A 505 37.38 13.44 -5.36
CA GLU A 505 38.37 14.17 -4.56
C GLU A 505 38.70 13.50 -3.19
N SER A 506 38.04 12.37 -2.87
CA SER A 506 37.77 11.95 -1.48
C SER A 506 38.41 10.62 -1.03
N SER A 507 39.38 10.03 -1.76
CA SER A 507 40.13 8.87 -1.24
C SER A 507 41.08 9.29 -0.12
N ALA A 508 40.55 9.39 1.11
CA ALA A 508 41.29 9.80 2.31
C ALA A 508 42.52 8.93 2.61
N ASN A 509 42.51 7.68 2.15
CA ASN A 509 43.59 6.71 2.28
C ASN A 509 44.33 6.46 0.93
N ALA A 510 44.57 7.51 0.13
CA ALA A 510 45.45 7.44 -1.04
C ALA A 510 46.93 7.48 -0.62
N LEU A 511 47.75 6.56 -1.15
CA LEU A 511 49.17 6.43 -0.82
C LEU A 511 50.01 7.53 -1.49
N GLN A 512 49.66 7.86 -2.74
CA GLN A 512 50.19 8.97 -3.53
C GLN A 512 49.06 9.57 -4.37
N SER A 513 49.20 10.82 -4.80
CA SER A 513 48.25 11.44 -5.74
C SER A 513 48.60 11.06 -7.17
N SER A 514 47.58 10.80 -8.01
CA SER A 514 47.78 10.52 -9.43
C SER A 514 48.55 11.67 -10.11
N PRO A 515 49.40 11.40 -11.13
CA PRO A 515 50.01 12.46 -11.94
C PRO A 515 49.01 13.48 -12.49
N ALA A 516 47.77 13.05 -12.79
CA ALA A 516 46.69 13.93 -13.19
C ALA A 516 46.24 14.87 -12.05
N ASP A 517 46.09 14.36 -10.83
CA ASP A 517 45.67 15.16 -9.66
C ASP A 517 46.79 16.07 -9.16
N LEU A 518 48.05 15.68 -9.36
CA LEU A 518 49.20 16.57 -9.19
C LEU A 518 49.15 17.74 -10.19
N ILE A 519 48.69 17.53 -11.42
CA ILE A 519 48.46 18.61 -12.39
C ILE A 519 47.26 19.49 -11.98
N ARG A 520 46.12 18.90 -11.58
CA ARG A 520 44.95 19.64 -11.07
C ARG A 520 45.30 20.50 -9.84
N SER A 521 46.05 19.93 -8.89
CA SER A 521 46.36 20.57 -7.61
C SER A 521 47.64 21.43 -7.62
N GLN A 522 48.40 21.47 -8.73
CA GLN A 522 49.71 22.14 -8.82
C GLN A 522 49.68 23.60 -8.34
N LEU A 523 48.71 24.41 -8.80
CA LEU A 523 48.56 25.80 -8.38
C LEU A 523 48.20 25.94 -6.90
N SER A 524 47.31 25.09 -6.39
CA SER A 524 46.91 25.07 -4.98
C SER A 524 48.06 24.64 -4.06
N ASN A 525 48.88 23.69 -4.50
CA ASN A 525 50.05 23.22 -3.75
C ASN A 525 51.18 24.25 -3.80
N LEU A 526 51.43 24.89 -4.94
CA LEU A 526 52.37 26.02 -5.06
C LEU A 526 51.91 27.22 -4.20
N ALA A 527 50.62 27.51 -4.14
CA ALA A 527 50.09 28.56 -3.26
C ALA A 527 50.28 28.20 -1.77
N LYS A 528 50.00 26.96 -1.36
CA LYS A 528 50.23 26.48 0.01
C LYS A 528 51.71 26.54 0.40
N THR A 529 52.62 26.06 -0.45
CA THR A 529 54.06 26.06 -0.16
C THR A 529 54.63 27.47 -0.16
N LEU A 530 54.30 28.31 -1.14
CA LEU A 530 54.75 29.71 -1.18
C LEU A 530 54.23 30.50 0.02
N TYR A 531 52.96 30.33 0.42
CA TYR A 531 52.41 30.94 1.62
C TYR A 531 53.13 30.48 2.91
N ALA A 532 53.43 29.17 3.01
CA ALA A 532 54.22 28.64 4.12
C ALA A 532 55.64 29.22 4.12
N SER A 533 56.33 29.26 2.99
CA SER A 533 57.66 29.87 2.85
C SER A 533 57.64 31.35 3.24
N VAL A 534 56.73 32.17 2.70
CA VAL A 534 56.60 33.60 3.05
C VAL A 534 56.45 33.81 4.56
N LYS A 535 55.67 32.97 5.25
CA LYS A 535 55.51 33.00 6.72
C LYS A 535 56.82 32.77 7.49
N TYR A 536 57.78 32.02 6.93
CA TYR A 536 59.09 31.78 7.55
C TYR A 536 60.21 32.71 7.03
N THR A 537 60.09 33.24 5.81
CA THR A 537 61.17 34.00 5.13
C THR A 537 60.98 35.52 5.14
N ASP A 538 59.76 36.06 5.30
CA ASP A 538 59.51 37.51 5.39
C ASP A 538 59.18 37.96 6.84
N PRO A 539 60.09 38.66 7.53
CA PRO A 539 59.81 39.28 8.83
C PRO A 539 58.65 40.28 8.78
N SER A 540 58.48 41.00 7.66
CA SER A 540 57.42 41.99 7.49
C SER A 540 56.04 41.34 7.44
N TYR A 541 55.93 40.11 6.96
CA TYR A 541 54.69 39.33 7.01
C TYR A 541 54.30 39.01 8.46
N ALA A 542 55.26 38.62 9.30
CA ALA A 542 55.02 38.37 10.72
C ALA A 542 54.63 39.64 11.50
N GLU A 543 55.24 40.79 11.17
CA GLU A 543 54.87 42.09 11.73
C GLU A 543 53.46 42.52 11.31
N LYS A 544 53.11 42.35 10.02
CA LYS A 544 51.76 42.62 9.51
C LYS A 544 50.71 41.74 10.18
N GLN A 545 51.00 40.45 10.41
CA GLN A 545 50.08 39.58 11.17
C GLN A 545 49.93 39.98 12.64
N LYS A 546 51.00 40.42 13.31
CA LYS A 546 50.91 40.98 14.67
C LYS A 546 50.04 42.24 14.70
N ALA A 547 50.37 43.24 13.87
CA ALA A 547 49.59 44.49 13.79
C ALA A 547 48.11 44.26 13.43
N LEU A 548 47.81 43.28 12.56
CA LEU A 548 46.43 42.87 12.27
C LEU A 548 45.77 42.24 13.50
N ARG A 549 46.44 41.29 14.17
CA ARG A 549 45.95 40.63 15.39
C ARG A 549 45.69 41.64 16.50
N ASP A 550 46.59 42.58 16.73
CA ASP A 550 46.50 43.57 17.80
C ASP A 550 45.36 44.58 17.50
N ARG A 551 45.19 44.98 16.23
CA ARG A 551 44.03 45.77 15.78
C ARG A 551 42.71 45.02 15.94
N LEU A 552 42.68 43.72 15.62
CA LEU A 552 41.50 42.88 15.79
C LEU A 552 41.16 42.67 17.28
N LEU A 553 42.16 42.44 18.13
CA LEU A 553 42.00 42.34 19.59
C LEU A 553 41.49 43.66 20.17
N ALA A 554 42.06 44.80 19.80
CA ALA A 554 41.57 46.12 20.23
C ALA A 554 40.13 46.41 19.75
N SER A 555 39.78 45.98 18.53
CA SER A 555 38.41 46.10 18.03
C SER A 555 37.45 45.16 18.76
N ALA A 556 37.89 43.94 19.12
CA ALA A 556 37.08 42.96 19.83
C ALA A 556 36.88 43.34 21.30
N THR A 557 37.89 43.86 22.00
CA THR A 557 37.72 44.36 23.38
C THR A 557 36.84 45.60 23.41
N ALA A 558 36.97 46.52 22.45
CA ALA A 558 36.08 47.67 22.31
C ALA A 558 34.63 47.26 21.99
N ALA A 559 34.42 46.18 21.22
CA ALA A 559 33.09 45.61 20.99
C ALA A 559 32.52 44.96 22.25
N LEU A 560 33.28 44.10 22.94
CA LEU A 560 32.86 43.43 24.18
C LEU A 560 32.54 44.40 25.32
N VAL A 561 33.25 45.54 25.41
CA VAL A 561 32.90 46.60 26.38
C VAL A 561 31.55 47.23 26.04
N LYS A 562 31.28 47.54 24.76
CA LYS A 562 29.97 48.08 24.33
C LYS A 562 28.84 47.08 24.52
N GLU A 563 29.05 45.83 24.11
CA GLU A 563 28.09 44.74 24.29
C GLU A 563 27.78 44.53 25.78
N ARG A 564 28.80 44.56 26.64
CA ARG A 564 28.61 44.52 28.10
C ARG A 564 27.82 45.73 28.61
N GLU A 565 28.12 46.95 28.17
CA GLU A 565 27.34 48.14 28.54
C GLU A 565 25.88 48.03 28.08
N GLU A 566 25.63 47.49 26.88
CA GLU A 566 24.29 47.29 26.31
C GLU A 566 23.52 46.17 27.02
N ILE A 567 24.19 45.10 27.46
CA ILE A 567 23.63 44.08 28.35
C ILE A 567 23.33 44.67 29.73
N GLU A 568 24.24 45.46 30.33
CA GLU A 568 24.00 46.10 31.63
C GLU A 568 22.88 47.16 31.58
N ARG A 569 22.71 47.88 30.46
CA ARG A 569 21.55 48.76 30.20
C ARG A 569 20.27 47.95 30.04
N SER A 570 20.29 46.91 29.21
CA SER A 570 19.14 46.02 28.97
C SER A 570 18.68 45.33 30.26
N ARG A 571 19.61 44.89 31.12
CA ARG A 571 19.30 44.26 32.41
C ARG A 571 18.63 45.25 33.36
N LYS A 572 19.09 46.51 33.44
CA LYS A 572 18.44 47.56 34.24
C LYS A 572 17.04 47.88 33.72
N LEU A 573 16.87 47.98 32.40
CA LEU A 573 15.56 48.22 31.78
C LEU A 573 14.61 47.02 31.96
N GLN A 574 15.13 45.79 31.98
CA GLN A 574 14.38 44.58 32.33
C GLN A 574 13.96 44.62 33.81
N GLU A 575 14.88 44.90 34.74
CA GLU A 575 14.59 45.06 36.18
C GLU A 575 13.54 46.16 36.45
N GLU A 576 13.61 47.30 35.75
CA GLU A 576 12.61 48.37 35.83
C GLU A 576 11.24 47.93 35.31
N ARG A 577 11.18 47.18 34.19
CA ARG A 577 9.93 46.66 33.62
C ARG A 577 9.31 45.57 34.49
N ASP A 578 10.12 44.68 35.04
CA ASP A 578 9.65 43.62 35.93
C ASP A 578 9.14 44.22 37.26
N LEU A 579 9.77 45.28 37.77
CA LEU A 579 9.32 46.03 38.94
C LEU A 579 8.05 46.88 38.66
N GLN A 580 7.86 47.36 37.42
CA GLN A 580 6.58 47.94 36.98
C GLN A 580 5.48 46.87 36.88
N ALA A 581 5.76 45.72 36.29
CA ALA A 581 4.82 44.60 36.17
C ALA A 581 4.42 44.03 37.55
N GLU A 582 5.36 43.96 38.50
CA GLU A 582 5.04 43.63 39.90
C GLU A 582 4.11 44.66 40.54
N LYS A 583 4.29 45.96 40.29
CA LYS A 583 3.40 47.03 40.80
C LYS A 583 2.00 46.89 40.21
N GLU A 584 1.87 46.81 38.89
CA GLU A 584 0.56 46.57 38.25
C GLU A 584 -0.11 45.29 38.77
N LYS A 585 0.66 44.22 39.00
CA LYS A 585 0.13 42.95 39.51
C LYS A 585 -0.35 43.11 40.96
N LYS A 586 0.43 43.78 41.82
CA LYS A 586 0.07 44.07 43.22
C LYS A 586 -1.14 45.01 43.31
N GLU A 587 -1.27 45.96 42.39
CA GLU A 587 -2.45 46.83 42.28
C GLU A 587 -3.69 46.04 41.84
N ARG A 588 -3.61 45.24 40.76
CA ARG A 588 -4.71 44.35 40.32
C ARG A 588 -5.09 43.31 41.38
N GLU A 589 -4.11 42.76 42.11
CA GLU A 589 -4.37 41.84 43.23
C GLU A 589 -5.02 42.57 44.41
N ALA A 590 -4.60 43.79 44.74
CA ALA A 590 -5.24 44.61 45.78
C ALA A 590 -6.65 45.05 45.39
N GLU A 591 -6.92 45.37 44.12
CA GLU A 591 -8.26 45.62 43.59
C GLU A 591 -9.14 44.37 43.63
N ALA A 592 -8.61 43.20 43.22
CA ALA A 592 -9.32 41.93 43.30
C ALA A 592 -9.60 41.51 44.75
N ILE A 593 -8.68 41.80 45.69
CA ILE A 593 -8.87 41.60 47.13
C ILE A 593 -9.93 42.57 47.66
N LYS A 594 -9.90 43.86 47.30
CA LYS A 594 -10.96 44.83 47.67
C LYS A 594 -12.33 44.40 47.12
N LEU A 595 -12.41 43.94 45.87
CA LEU A 595 -13.65 43.44 45.26
C LEU A 595 -14.14 42.15 45.94
N ARG A 596 -13.23 41.26 46.35
CA ARG A 596 -13.58 40.06 47.14
C ARG A 596 -14.02 40.42 48.56
N GLN A 597 -13.36 41.38 49.21
CA GLN A 597 -13.76 41.89 50.52
C GLN A 597 -15.12 42.56 50.43
N GLN A 598 -15.37 43.43 49.44
CA GLN A 598 -16.69 43.99 49.16
C GLN A 598 -17.74 42.89 48.97
N LYS A 599 -17.48 41.85 48.18
CA LYS A 599 -18.41 40.72 48.01
C LYS A 599 -18.60 39.87 49.26
N ILE A 600 -17.59 39.75 50.12
CA ILE A 600 -17.69 39.05 51.41
C ILE A 600 -18.44 39.89 52.45
N GLU A 601 -18.26 41.21 52.44
CA GLU A 601 -19.00 42.15 53.29
C GLU A 601 -20.46 42.25 52.81
N GLU A 602 -20.72 42.31 51.50
CA GLU A 602 -22.05 42.21 50.89
C GLU A 602 -22.71 40.86 51.22
N ALA A 603 -21.98 39.74 51.16
CA ALA A 603 -22.50 38.43 51.52
C ALA A 603 -22.76 38.31 53.02
N ARG A 604 -21.88 38.83 53.89
CA ARG A 604 -22.11 38.91 55.35
C ARG A 604 -23.28 39.82 55.67
N VAL A 605 -23.42 40.95 55.00
CA VAL A 605 -24.55 41.86 55.14
C VAL A 605 -25.83 41.21 54.60
N ALA A 606 -25.78 40.37 53.58
CA ALA A 606 -26.93 39.60 53.08
C ALA A 606 -27.32 38.44 54.02
N GLU A 607 -26.35 37.74 54.60
CA GLU A 607 -26.57 36.64 55.55
C GLU A 607 -27.04 37.19 56.92
N ALA A 608 -26.40 38.24 57.41
CA ALA A 608 -26.87 39.02 58.56
C ALA A 608 -28.25 39.62 58.28
N LYS A 609 -28.54 40.13 57.07
CA LYS A 609 -29.91 40.55 56.69
C LYS A 609 -30.89 39.39 56.72
N ARG A 610 -30.55 38.18 56.28
CA ARG A 610 -31.47 37.02 56.40
C ARG A 610 -31.76 36.65 57.86
N VAL A 611 -30.75 36.66 58.73
CA VAL A 611 -30.93 36.38 60.18
C VAL A 611 -31.65 37.53 60.88
N GLU A 612 -31.35 38.78 60.51
CA GLU A 612 -32.10 39.96 60.93
C GLU A 612 -33.53 39.93 60.40
N GLU A 613 -33.82 39.47 59.18
CA GLU A 613 -35.17 39.39 58.60
C GLU A 613 -35.99 38.31 59.30
N GLU A 614 -35.38 37.18 59.69
CA GLU A 614 -36.07 36.12 60.44
C GLU A 614 -36.37 36.53 61.90
N THR A 615 -35.46 37.27 62.54
CA THR A 615 -35.70 37.85 63.88
C THR A 615 -36.61 39.07 63.84
N LYS A 616 -36.47 39.95 62.83
CA LYS A 616 -37.34 41.11 62.59
C LYS A 616 -38.73 40.66 62.16
N ARG A 617 -38.94 39.55 61.45
CA ARG A 617 -40.31 39.00 61.22
C ARG A 617 -41.10 38.71 62.51
N ARG A 618 -40.43 38.57 63.66
CA ARG A 618 -41.07 38.42 64.99
C ARG A 618 -41.16 39.72 65.80
N ALA A 619 -40.59 40.82 65.31
CA ALA A 619 -40.62 42.15 65.94
C ALA A 619 -41.37 43.21 65.11
N MET A 620 -41.34 43.09 63.78
CA MET A 620 -41.94 44.01 62.81
C MET A 620 -43.45 44.04 62.90
N GLU A 621 -44.13 42.92 63.18
CA GLU A 621 -45.59 42.90 63.40
C GLU A 621 -46.03 43.82 64.57
N LYS A 622 -45.10 44.18 65.48
CA LYS A 622 -45.31 45.19 66.54
C LYS A 622 -44.75 46.58 66.20
N LEU A 623 -43.83 46.72 65.25
CA LEU A 623 -43.15 47.97 64.89
C LEU A 623 -43.68 48.63 63.60
N GLU A 624 -44.33 47.87 62.71
CA GLU A 624 -44.83 48.35 61.40
C GLU A 624 -45.91 49.42 61.54
N ARG A 625 -46.66 49.42 62.66
CA ARG A 625 -47.61 50.51 62.98
C ARG A 625 -46.94 51.84 63.31
N GLU A 626 -45.69 51.82 63.79
CA GLU A 626 -44.94 53.02 64.15
C GLU A 626 -44.01 53.48 63.01
N LYS A 627 -43.46 52.56 62.21
CA LYS A 627 -42.59 52.93 61.07
C LYS A 627 -43.31 53.43 59.82
N ASN A 628 -44.61 53.15 59.64
CA ASN A 628 -45.36 53.72 58.51
C ASN A 628 -45.46 55.27 58.54
N ALA A 629 -45.28 55.89 59.70
CA ALA A 629 -45.15 57.35 59.83
C ALA A 629 -43.75 57.89 59.45
N LEU A 630 -42.71 57.04 59.44
CA LEU A 630 -41.31 57.41 59.20
C LEU A 630 -40.86 57.12 57.76
N LEU A 631 -41.45 56.11 57.10
CA LEU A 631 -41.19 55.75 55.70
C LEU A 631 -41.51 56.87 54.69
N ALA A 632 -42.36 57.83 55.06
CA ALA A 632 -42.62 59.04 54.26
C ALA A 632 -41.39 59.97 54.16
N ALA A 633 -40.46 59.92 55.13
CA ALA A 633 -39.23 60.70 55.12
C ALA A 633 -38.09 59.99 54.38
N GLU A 634 -37.92 58.67 54.57
CA GLU A 634 -36.83 57.90 53.95
C GLU A 634 -36.98 57.79 52.42
N LYS A 635 -38.22 57.75 51.90
CA LYS A 635 -38.49 57.74 50.45
C LYS A 635 -37.89 58.94 49.69
N LYS A 636 -37.62 60.08 50.34
CA LYS A 636 -36.94 61.22 49.69
C LYS A 636 -35.42 60.98 49.54
N ARG A 637 -34.76 60.41 50.54
CA ARG A 637 -33.31 60.15 50.50
C ARG A 637 -32.91 59.10 49.46
N MET A 638 -33.72 58.04 49.28
CA MET A 638 -33.41 57.01 48.26
C MET A 638 -33.48 57.56 46.82
N VAL A 639 -34.30 58.57 46.55
CA VAL A 639 -34.36 59.24 45.23
C VAL A 639 -33.11 60.09 44.98
N GLU A 640 -32.57 60.73 46.03
CA GLU A 640 -31.33 61.51 45.95
C GLU A 640 -30.10 60.62 45.69
N GLU A 641 -29.99 59.45 46.36
CA GLU A 641 -28.88 58.51 46.15
C GLU A 641 -28.86 57.87 44.76
N ILE A 642 -30.02 57.63 44.15
CA ILE A 642 -30.12 57.08 42.78
C ILE A 642 -29.72 58.15 41.74
N ASN A 643 -30.14 59.41 41.92
CA ASN A 643 -29.64 60.53 41.11
C ASN A 643 -28.11 60.71 41.26
N ALA A 644 -27.58 60.58 42.48
CA ALA A 644 -26.14 60.72 42.75
C ALA A 644 -25.26 59.63 42.06
N LYS A 645 -25.83 58.45 41.76
CA LYS A 645 -25.15 57.39 40.99
C LYS A 645 -25.33 57.48 39.47
N GLY A 646 -26.06 58.48 38.97
CA GLY A 646 -25.73 59.16 37.71
C GLY A 646 -25.91 58.42 36.39
N ILE A 647 -26.84 57.44 36.28
CA ILE A 647 -27.08 56.70 35.03
C ILE A 647 -28.49 56.93 34.42
N ILE A 648 -29.49 57.35 35.21
CA ILE A 648 -30.85 57.65 34.71
C ILE A 648 -31.38 58.93 35.38
N LYS A 649 -31.99 59.82 34.61
CA LYS A 649 -32.85 60.91 35.12
C LYS A 649 -34.32 60.53 34.92
N LEU A 650 -35.14 60.69 35.96
CA LEU A 650 -36.60 60.57 35.91
C LEU A 650 -37.21 61.70 36.75
N ASP A 651 -38.19 62.40 36.18
CA ASP A 651 -38.85 63.54 36.85
C ASP A 651 -39.95 63.08 37.81
N ILE A 652 -40.11 63.85 38.89
CA ILE A 652 -40.67 63.39 40.18
C ILE A 652 -42.21 63.26 40.20
N ASN A 653 -42.92 63.71 39.15
CA ASN A 653 -44.37 63.95 39.22
C ASN A 653 -45.29 62.77 38.79
N ASN A 654 -44.75 61.64 38.35
CA ASN A 654 -45.52 60.43 37.98
C ASN A 654 -45.12 59.22 38.85
N LEU A 655 -45.12 59.40 40.18
CA LEU A 655 -44.42 58.51 41.11
C LEU A 655 -45.22 57.28 41.60
N ASP A 656 -46.49 57.13 41.20
CA ASP A 656 -47.39 56.07 41.69
C ASP A 656 -47.72 54.96 40.65
N GLU A 657 -47.20 55.00 39.41
CA GLU A 657 -47.56 54.05 38.31
C GLU A 657 -46.37 53.30 37.65
N LEU A 658 -45.18 53.28 38.25
CA LEU A 658 -44.02 52.53 37.72
C LEU A 658 -43.63 51.34 38.60
N ASP A 659 -44.06 50.15 38.18
CA ASP A 659 -43.58 48.85 38.69
C ASP A 659 -42.20 48.47 38.10
N ALA A 660 -41.47 47.60 38.82
CA ALA A 660 -40.07 47.24 38.59
C ALA A 660 -39.77 46.74 37.15
N GLY A 661 -40.75 46.12 36.47
CA GLY A 661 -40.59 45.65 35.10
C GLY A 661 -40.29 46.76 34.07
N LYS A 662 -40.85 47.96 34.24
CA LYS A 662 -40.62 49.10 33.32
C LYS A 662 -39.17 49.61 33.40
N ILE A 663 -38.56 49.57 34.59
CA ILE A 663 -37.18 50.01 34.82
C ILE A 663 -36.19 49.10 34.09
N HIS A 664 -36.40 47.78 34.13
CA HIS A 664 -35.52 46.83 33.45
C HIS A 664 -35.63 46.93 31.91
N LEU A 665 -36.83 47.20 31.38
CA LEU A 665 -37.02 47.49 29.94
C LEU A 665 -36.26 48.73 29.48
N MET A 666 -36.32 49.84 30.24
CA MET A 666 -35.51 51.04 29.95
C MET A 666 -34.01 50.74 29.97
N GLN A 667 -33.55 49.89 30.88
CA GLN A 667 -32.14 49.50 30.98
C GLN A 667 -31.67 48.67 29.76
N ILE A 668 -32.52 47.78 29.24
CA ILE A 668 -32.27 47.02 28.01
C ILE A 668 -32.26 47.96 26.79
N GLU A 669 -33.23 48.87 26.68
CA GLU A 669 -33.33 49.82 25.57
C GLU A 669 -32.13 50.78 25.53
N GLN A 670 -31.57 51.15 26.70
CA GLN A 670 -30.36 51.96 26.78
C GLN A 670 -29.11 51.18 26.34
N LEU A 671 -28.97 49.90 26.75
CA LEU A 671 -27.90 49.03 26.27
C LEU A 671 -27.95 48.79 24.76
N GLU A 672 -29.14 48.81 24.14
CA GLU A 672 -29.26 48.81 22.68
C GLU A 672 -28.79 50.12 22.02
N LYS A 673 -29.02 51.27 22.66
CA LYS A 673 -28.54 52.58 22.16
C LYS A 673 -27.01 52.63 22.23
N ASP A 674 -26.40 52.18 23.32
CA ASP A 674 -24.94 52.12 23.47
C ASP A 674 -24.29 51.18 22.45
N LYS A 675 -24.93 50.05 22.12
CA LYS A 675 -24.51 49.17 21.00
C LYS A 675 -24.60 49.88 19.65
N LYS A 676 -25.74 50.50 19.33
CA LYS A 676 -25.92 51.23 18.06
C LYS A 676 -24.94 52.40 17.93
N GLU A 677 -24.63 53.09 19.02
CA GLU A 677 -23.64 54.17 19.00
C GLU A 677 -22.21 53.63 18.83
N THR A 678 -21.82 52.56 19.53
CA THR A 678 -20.50 51.93 19.34
C THR A 678 -20.32 51.34 17.93
N GLU A 679 -21.36 50.73 17.34
CA GLU A 679 -21.38 50.34 15.92
C GLU A 679 -21.17 51.55 14.99
N SER A 680 -21.79 52.71 15.28
CA SER A 680 -21.59 53.94 14.49
C SER A 680 -20.14 54.48 14.58
N ARG A 681 -19.50 54.33 15.76
CA ARG A 681 -18.08 54.65 15.94
C ARG A 681 -17.18 53.69 15.16
N VAL A 682 -17.49 52.39 15.13
CA VAL A 682 -16.78 51.40 14.30
C VAL A 682 -16.92 51.72 12.81
N GLN A 683 -18.12 52.09 12.33
CA GLN A 683 -18.33 52.47 10.93
C GLN A 683 -17.57 53.76 10.54
N SER A 684 -17.46 54.75 11.42
CA SER A 684 -16.70 55.98 11.13
C SER A 684 -15.18 55.74 11.18
N LEU A 685 -14.69 54.87 12.08
CA LEU A 685 -13.31 54.39 12.06
C LEU A 685 -12.98 53.62 10.77
N PHE A 686 -13.87 52.72 10.31
CA PHE A 686 -13.67 51.98 9.07
C PHE A 686 -13.56 52.90 7.84
N LYS A 687 -14.44 53.93 7.75
CA LYS A 687 -14.35 54.97 6.71
C LYS A 687 -13.04 55.76 6.79
N ARG A 688 -12.57 56.09 8.00
CA ARG A 688 -11.29 56.77 8.21
C ARG A 688 -10.10 55.90 7.76
N ILE A 689 -10.15 54.60 8.00
CA ILE A 689 -9.13 53.63 7.57
C ILE A 689 -9.11 53.51 6.03
N ASP A 690 -10.26 53.36 5.37
CA ASP A 690 -10.34 53.37 3.89
C ASP A 690 -9.78 54.68 3.30
N HIS A 691 -10.06 55.82 3.93
CA HIS A 691 -9.51 57.10 3.48
C HIS A 691 -7.99 57.20 3.66
N THR A 692 -7.40 56.64 4.72
CA THR A 692 -5.93 56.58 4.88
C THR A 692 -5.30 55.58 3.91
N GLU A 693 -5.87 54.40 3.71
CA GLU A 693 -5.44 53.42 2.69
C GLU A 693 -5.46 54.02 1.29
N ARG A 694 -6.54 54.73 0.95
CA ARG A 694 -6.69 55.42 -0.33
C ARG A 694 -5.74 56.61 -0.49
N ALA A 695 -5.27 57.21 0.60
CA ALA A 695 -4.23 58.23 0.59
C ALA A 695 -2.84 57.62 0.37
N TYR A 696 -2.50 56.52 1.07
CA TYR A 696 -1.24 55.79 0.86
C TYR A 696 -1.13 55.28 -0.58
N ARG A 697 -2.15 54.59 -1.10
CA ARG A 697 -2.14 54.09 -2.49
C ARG A 697 -2.02 55.19 -3.54
N LYS A 698 -2.58 56.39 -3.28
CA LYS A 698 -2.39 57.58 -4.14
C LYS A 698 -0.96 58.13 -4.10
N TYR A 699 -0.23 57.93 -3.02
CA TYR A 699 1.17 58.30 -2.88
C TYR A 699 2.12 57.22 -3.46
N GLU A 700 1.75 55.94 -3.32
CA GLU A 700 2.49 54.80 -3.86
C GLU A 700 2.43 54.70 -5.39
N LEU A 701 1.28 54.99 -6.02
CA LEU A 701 1.12 54.94 -7.48
C LEU A 701 2.25 55.67 -8.26
N PRO A 702 2.56 56.96 -8.02
CA PRO A 702 3.65 57.67 -8.70
C PRO A 702 5.06 57.26 -8.25
N LEU A 703 5.20 56.40 -7.23
CA LEU A 703 6.46 55.73 -6.90
C LEU A 703 6.60 54.41 -7.68
N LEU A 704 5.52 53.64 -7.80
CA LEU A 704 5.44 52.41 -8.60
C LEU A 704 5.62 52.70 -10.10
N GLU A 705 5.06 53.79 -10.62
CA GLU A 705 5.29 54.24 -12.01
C GLU A 705 6.77 54.55 -12.28
N LYS A 706 7.47 55.15 -11.31
CA LYS A 706 8.91 55.45 -11.41
C LYS A 706 9.75 54.18 -11.36
N ASP A 707 9.47 53.27 -10.44
CA ASP A 707 10.20 52.00 -10.39
C ASP A 707 9.93 51.15 -11.64
N ALA A 708 8.69 51.15 -12.17
CA ALA A 708 8.37 50.52 -13.45
C ALA A 708 9.15 51.13 -14.64
N SER A 709 9.35 52.47 -14.68
CA SER A 709 10.23 53.07 -15.71
C SER A 709 11.70 52.64 -15.53
N VAL A 710 12.19 52.56 -14.29
CA VAL A 710 13.56 52.13 -13.99
C VAL A 710 13.77 50.64 -14.29
N GLN A 711 12.76 49.80 -14.06
CA GLN A 711 12.77 48.38 -14.45
C GLN A 711 12.76 48.23 -15.97
N THR A 712 11.85 48.89 -16.69
CA THR A 712 11.80 48.78 -18.17
C THR A 712 13.07 49.29 -18.86
N GLU A 713 13.77 50.28 -18.29
CA GLU A 713 15.11 50.67 -18.76
C GLU A 713 16.18 49.59 -18.52
N LYS A 714 16.18 48.93 -17.36
CA LYS A 714 17.13 47.84 -17.03
C LYS A 714 16.87 46.63 -17.92
N ASP A 715 15.61 46.21 -18.02
CA ASP A 715 15.17 45.07 -18.83
C ASP A 715 15.49 45.31 -20.31
N ARG A 716 15.36 46.54 -20.80
CA ARG A 716 15.76 46.90 -22.16
C ARG A 716 17.27 46.78 -22.37
N LYS A 717 18.10 47.27 -21.43
CA LYS A 717 19.57 47.15 -21.52
C LYS A 717 20.00 45.67 -21.50
N LEU A 718 19.46 44.88 -20.57
CA LEU A 718 19.68 43.43 -20.49
C LEU A 718 19.21 42.70 -21.77
N TYR A 719 18.08 43.10 -22.35
CA TYR A 719 17.60 42.55 -23.61
C TYR A 719 18.52 42.89 -24.79
N GLU A 720 19.01 44.13 -24.87
CA GLU A 720 19.96 44.56 -25.92
C GLU A 720 21.31 43.83 -25.78
N GLU A 721 21.82 43.63 -24.56
CA GLU A 721 23.01 42.82 -24.25
C GLU A 721 22.83 41.34 -24.62
N VAL A 722 21.76 40.68 -24.15
CA VAL A 722 21.47 39.27 -24.45
C VAL A 722 21.23 39.06 -25.95
N LYS A 723 20.63 40.03 -26.64
CA LYS A 723 20.45 40.02 -28.10
C LYS A 723 21.79 40.12 -28.83
N ALA A 724 22.69 41.00 -28.37
CA ALA A 724 24.05 41.12 -28.92
C ALA A 724 24.85 39.83 -28.72
N GLN A 725 24.82 39.23 -27.53
CA GLN A 725 25.47 37.95 -27.24
C GLN A 725 24.93 36.81 -28.13
N LYS A 726 23.60 36.68 -28.25
CA LYS A 726 22.97 35.68 -29.12
C LYS A 726 23.32 35.87 -30.60
N PHE A 727 23.42 37.11 -31.07
CA PHE A 727 23.83 37.40 -32.45
C PHE A 727 25.31 37.07 -32.69
N ALA A 728 26.20 37.39 -31.74
CA ALA A 728 27.62 37.05 -31.81
C ALA A 728 27.84 35.52 -31.80
N LEU A 729 27.13 34.79 -30.94
CA LEU A 729 27.17 33.33 -30.88
C LEU A 729 26.64 32.72 -32.18
N ALA A 730 25.44 33.10 -32.64
CA ALA A 730 24.87 32.58 -33.88
C ALA A 730 25.73 32.89 -35.13
N LYS A 731 26.45 34.03 -35.15
CA LYS A 731 27.43 34.33 -36.20
C LYS A 731 28.64 33.41 -36.14
N LYS A 732 29.23 33.20 -34.95
CA LYS A 732 30.35 32.26 -34.75
C LYS A 732 29.95 30.83 -35.12
N ASP A 733 28.75 30.40 -34.73
CA ASP A 733 28.22 29.07 -35.06
C ASP A 733 27.96 28.91 -36.55
N HIS A 734 27.54 29.97 -37.25
CA HIS A 734 27.42 29.98 -38.71
C HIS A 734 28.78 29.91 -39.43
N GLU A 735 29.79 30.62 -38.93
CA GLU A 735 31.18 30.57 -39.43
C GLU A 735 31.81 29.18 -39.19
N ASN A 736 31.54 28.58 -38.03
CA ASN A 736 31.89 27.19 -37.71
C ASN A 736 31.16 26.20 -38.65
N ALA A 737 29.85 26.38 -38.89
CA ALA A 737 29.07 25.51 -39.75
C ALA A 737 29.49 25.59 -41.23
N ILE A 738 29.88 26.78 -41.72
CA ILE A 738 30.44 26.95 -43.07
C ILE A 738 31.79 26.24 -43.19
N SER A 739 32.71 26.44 -42.24
CA SER A 739 34.03 25.78 -42.27
C SER A 739 33.93 24.26 -42.08
N LEU A 740 32.98 23.77 -41.27
CA LEU A 740 32.64 22.35 -41.18
C LEU A 740 32.09 21.81 -42.51
N ARG A 741 31.13 22.50 -43.13
CA ARG A 741 30.59 22.14 -44.46
C ARG A 741 31.70 22.04 -45.51
N ASP A 742 32.62 23.00 -45.54
CA ASP A 742 33.69 23.07 -46.56
C ASP A 742 34.86 22.12 -46.26
N ARG A 743 34.92 21.55 -45.05
CA ARG A 743 35.72 20.36 -44.72
C ARG A 743 35.01 19.08 -45.16
N LEU A 744 33.73 18.88 -44.77
CA LEU A 744 32.95 17.68 -45.06
C LEU A 744 32.69 17.48 -46.57
N LYS A 745 32.48 18.56 -47.34
CA LYS A 745 32.28 18.52 -48.79
C LYS A 745 33.42 17.83 -49.56
N ARG A 746 34.61 17.72 -48.95
CA ARG A 746 35.76 16.99 -49.52
C ARG A 746 35.60 15.47 -49.45
N ILE A 747 34.87 14.98 -48.44
CA ILE A 747 34.65 13.56 -48.14
C ILE A 747 33.34 13.06 -48.76
N VAL A 748 32.37 13.96 -49.00
CA VAL A 748 31.07 13.63 -49.62
C VAL A 748 31.19 12.74 -50.88
N PRO A 749 32.10 12.98 -51.86
CA PRO A 749 32.19 12.12 -53.04
C PRO A 749 32.57 10.67 -52.72
N GLU A 750 33.54 10.47 -51.82
CA GLU A 750 34.01 9.14 -51.39
C GLU A 750 32.93 8.42 -50.56
N TYR A 751 32.26 9.17 -49.68
CA TYR A 751 31.10 8.69 -48.91
C TYR A 751 29.91 8.32 -49.80
N GLU A 752 29.63 9.08 -50.86
CA GLU A 752 28.55 8.76 -51.81
C GLU A 752 28.87 7.48 -52.61
N SER A 753 30.11 7.25 -53.04
CA SER A 753 30.50 5.95 -53.62
C SER A 753 30.32 4.79 -52.63
N PHE A 754 30.88 4.89 -51.42
CA PHE A 754 30.82 3.84 -50.41
C PHE A 754 29.38 3.55 -49.95
N LYS A 755 28.55 4.60 -49.83
CA LYS A 755 27.13 4.44 -49.52
C LYS A 755 26.38 3.75 -50.66
N ASN A 756 26.63 4.10 -51.91
CA ASN A 756 25.99 3.45 -53.06
C ASN A 756 26.38 1.96 -53.15
N GLU A 757 27.60 1.59 -52.77
CA GLU A 757 28.01 0.19 -52.63
C GLU A 757 27.22 -0.53 -51.54
N ILE A 758 27.13 0.04 -50.33
CA ILE A 758 26.35 -0.53 -49.21
C ILE A 758 24.85 -0.62 -49.54
N ASP A 759 24.26 0.42 -50.14
CA ASP A 759 22.84 0.43 -50.52
C ASP A 759 22.56 -0.60 -51.64
N ALA A 760 23.50 -0.80 -52.58
CA ALA A 760 23.42 -1.87 -53.58
C ALA A 760 23.46 -3.26 -52.91
N ASP A 761 24.42 -3.48 -52.01
CA ASP A 761 24.61 -4.74 -51.29
C ASP A 761 23.40 -5.09 -50.39
N ALA A 762 22.85 -4.07 -49.70
CA ALA A 762 21.61 -4.17 -48.94
C ALA A 762 20.40 -4.45 -49.83
N SER A 763 20.32 -3.83 -51.02
CA SER A 763 19.25 -4.11 -52.00
C SER A 763 19.31 -5.54 -52.53
N ALA A 764 20.52 -6.08 -52.79
CA ALA A 764 20.74 -7.45 -53.23
C ALA A 764 20.33 -8.47 -52.17
N LYS A 765 20.77 -8.26 -50.92
CA LYS A 765 20.37 -9.08 -49.75
C LYS A 765 18.85 -9.06 -49.54
N ARG A 766 18.22 -7.88 -49.66
CA ARG A 766 16.76 -7.73 -49.56
C ARG A 766 16.00 -8.39 -50.71
N ALA A 767 16.52 -8.32 -51.93
CA ALA A 767 15.94 -9.00 -53.10
C ALA A 767 16.04 -10.53 -53.00
N ALA A 768 17.14 -11.06 -52.44
CA ALA A 768 17.29 -12.49 -52.15
C ALA A 768 16.25 -12.97 -51.12
N LEU A 769 16.12 -12.26 -49.99
CA LEU A 769 15.10 -12.57 -48.97
C LEU A 769 13.67 -12.49 -49.52
N ILE A 770 13.36 -11.53 -50.40
CA ILE A 770 12.03 -11.44 -51.04
C ILE A 770 11.76 -12.66 -51.95
N LYS A 771 12.76 -13.16 -52.68
CA LYS A 771 12.62 -14.38 -53.49
C LYS A 771 12.40 -15.61 -52.60
N GLU A 772 13.23 -15.79 -51.58
CA GLU A 772 13.12 -16.92 -50.64
C GLU A 772 11.74 -16.96 -49.94
N GLN A 773 11.23 -15.80 -49.53
CA GLN A 773 9.89 -15.67 -48.95
C GLN A 773 8.78 -15.98 -49.97
N ALA A 774 8.93 -15.54 -51.23
CA ALA A 774 7.98 -15.86 -52.30
C ALA A 774 7.96 -17.36 -52.64
N GLU A 775 9.12 -18.02 -52.68
CA GLU A 775 9.26 -19.45 -52.93
C GLU A 775 8.63 -20.29 -51.81
N LYS A 776 8.85 -19.91 -50.54
CA LYS A 776 8.17 -20.52 -49.38
C LYS A 776 6.65 -20.32 -49.41
N LEU A 777 6.18 -19.16 -49.86
CA LEU A 777 4.75 -18.87 -50.01
C LEU A 777 4.12 -19.70 -51.15
N GLU A 778 4.81 -19.88 -52.28
CA GLU A 778 4.39 -20.79 -53.35
C GLU A 778 4.42 -22.28 -52.95
N ALA A 779 5.36 -22.71 -52.10
CA ALA A 779 5.37 -24.04 -51.51
C ALA A 779 4.13 -24.26 -50.62
N ALA A 780 3.89 -23.37 -49.64
CA ALA A 780 2.74 -23.45 -48.75
C ALA A 780 1.38 -23.37 -49.48
N LYS A 781 1.31 -22.66 -50.62
CA LYS A 781 0.13 -22.69 -51.52
C LYS A 781 -0.11 -24.08 -52.11
N LYS A 782 0.95 -24.78 -52.56
CA LYS A 782 0.86 -26.11 -53.17
C LYS A 782 0.44 -27.16 -52.15
N GLU A 783 1.09 -27.18 -50.98
CA GLU A 783 0.72 -28.06 -49.87
C GLU A 783 -0.76 -27.88 -49.48
N ARG A 784 -1.23 -26.64 -49.37
CA ARG A 784 -2.63 -26.33 -49.05
C ARG A 784 -3.61 -26.73 -50.16
N LEU A 785 -3.20 -26.64 -51.43
CA LEU A 785 -3.97 -27.15 -52.57
C LEU A 785 -4.06 -28.68 -52.56
N GLU A 786 -2.99 -29.37 -52.18
CA GLU A 786 -2.94 -30.84 -52.06
C GLU A 786 -3.80 -31.33 -50.88
N GLN A 787 -3.73 -30.67 -49.73
CA GLN A 787 -4.63 -30.93 -48.58
C GLN A 787 -6.12 -30.76 -48.96
N ILE A 788 -6.47 -29.67 -49.66
CA ILE A 788 -7.85 -29.46 -50.16
C ILE A 788 -8.26 -30.53 -51.17
N ARG A 789 -7.31 -31.04 -51.98
CA ARG A 789 -7.56 -32.12 -52.95
C ARG A 789 -7.76 -33.48 -52.27
N GLN A 790 -7.01 -33.77 -51.20
CA GLN A 790 -7.19 -34.95 -50.35
C GLN A 790 -8.55 -34.90 -49.64
N GLN A 791 -8.88 -33.80 -48.97
CA GLN A 791 -10.17 -33.63 -48.28
C GLN A 791 -11.37 -33.78 -49.23
N ARG A 792 -11.29 -33.28 -50.47
CA ARG A 792 -12.35 -33.50 -51.48
C ARG A 792 -12.44 -34.95 -51.95
N TYR A 793 -11.31 -35.67 -52.02
CA TYR A 793 -11.30 -37.08 -52.37
C TYR A 793 -11.92 -37.94 -51.26
N GLU A 794 -11.57 -37.65 -50.00
CA GLU A 794 -12.16 -38.28 -48.81
C GLU A 794 -13.68 -38.02 -48.70
N GLN A 795 -14.11 -36.77 -48.95
CA GLN A 795 -15.54 -36.42 -49.00
C GLN A 795 -16.27 -37.17 -50.12
N ALA A 796 -15.71 -37.24 -51.33
CA ALA A 796 -16.31 -38.00 -52.43
C ALA A 796 -16.37 -39.51 -52.15
N LEU A 797 -15.37 -40.06 -51.45
CA LEU A 797 -15.37 -41.46 -51.01
C LEU A 797 -16.47 -41.72 -49.98
N ALA A 798 -16.62 -40.84 -48.99
CA ALA A 798 -17.67 -40.92 -47.97
C ALA A 798 -19.08 -40.75 -48.57
N GLU A 799 -19.28 -39.85 -49.54
CA GLU A 799 -20.55 -39.73 -50.28
C GLU A 799 -20.87 -40.99 -51.09
N TYR A 800 -19.87 -41.62 -51.71
CA TYR A 800 -20.03 -42.88 -52.44
C TYR A 800 -20.39 -44.05 -51.50
N GLU A 801 -19.73 -44.16 -50.34
CA GLU A 801 -20.10 -45.15 -49.33
C GLU A 801 -21.51 -44.92 -48.76
N GLN A 802 -21.90 -43.67 -48.51
CA GLN A 802 -23.26 -43.32 -48.09
C GLN A 802 -24.30 -43.53 -49.20
N ALA A 803 -23.94 -43.42 -50.48
CA ALA A 803 -24.83 -43.79 -51.59
C ALA A 803 -25.04 -45.31 -51.62
N LYS A 804 -23.96 -46.09 -51.59
CA LYS A 804 -23.99 -47.56 -51.58
C LYS A 804 -24.72 -48.12 -50.35
N ALA A 805 -24.58 -47.50 -49.18
CA ALA A 805 -25.33 -47.86 -47.98
C ALA A 805 -26.84 -47.63 -48.14
N ARG A 806 -27.25 -46.54 -48.79
CA ARG A 806 -28.67 -46.25 -49.09
C ARG A 806 -29.24 -47.19 -50.16
N GLU A 807 -28.46 -47.59 -51.15
CA GLU A 807 -28.86 -48.63 -52.11
C GLU A 807 -29.06 -49.98 -51.39
N ALA A 808 -28.13 -50.39 -50.52
CA ALA A 808 -28.26 -51.61 -49.73
C ALA A 808 -29.47 -51.57 -48.76
N GLU A 809 -29.79 -50.40 -48.17
CA GLU A 809 -31.01 -50.22 -47.36
C GLU A 809 -32.29 -50.35 -48.21
N LEU A 810 -32.30 -49.79 -49.42
CA LEU A 810 -33.42 -49.89 -50.36
C LEU A 810 -33.60 -51.33 -50.88
N GLU A 811 -32.52 -52.06 -51.17
CA GLU A 811 -32.60 -53.48 -51.53
C GLU A 811 -33.07 -54.34 -50.34
N ALA A 812 -32.54 -54.14 -49.14
CA ALA A 812 -33.01 -54.82 -47.94
C ALA A 812 -34.50 -54.55 -47.67
N ARG A 813 -34.96 -53.32 -47.92
CA ARG A 813 -36.38 -52.93 -47.81
C ARG A 813 -37.24 -53.57 -48.90
N ARG A 814 -36.77 -53.64 -50.14
CA ARG A 814 -37.46 -54.38 -51.21
C ARG A 814 -37.57 -55.88 -50.89
N ILE A 815 -36.50 -56.51 -50.40
CA ILE A 815 -36.51 -57.91 -49.97
C ILE A 815 -37.47 -58.12 -48.78
N ALA A 816 -37.62 -57.13 -47.88
CA ALA A 816 -38.59 -57.17 -46.80
C ALA A 816 -40.05 -57.00 -47.29
N GLU A 817 -40.30 -56.17 -48.31
CA GLU A 817 -41.61 -56.01 -48.94
C GLU A 817 -41.98 -57.24 -49.81
N GLU A 818 -41.05 -57.82 -50.56
CA GLU A 818 -41.25 -59.07 -51.30
C GLU A 818 -41.52 -60.27 -50.36
N LYS A 819 -40.85 -60.36 -49.20
CA LYS A 819 -41.17 -61.37 -48.18
C LYS A 819 -42.56 -61.17 -47.55
N ARG A 820 -42.98 -59.92 -47.33
CA ARG A 820 -44.34 -59.62 -46.85
C ARG A 820 -45.40 -59.93 -47.90
N ALA A 821 -45.14 -59.60 -49.16
CA ALA A 821 -46.00 -59.96 -50.29
C ALA A 821 -46.13 -61.49 -50.43
N ALA A 822 -45.02 -62.24 -50.34
CA ALA A 822 -45.05 -63.71 -50.36
C ALA A 822 -45.83 -64.31 -49.18
N GLU A 823 -45.75 -63.72 -47.98
CA GLU A 823 -46.62 -64.11 -46.87
C GLU A 823 -48.11 -63.81 -47.11
N GLU A 824 -48.43 -62.68 -47.74
CA GLU A 824 -49.82 -62.34 -48.11
C GLU A 824 -50.36 -63.21 -49.26
N GLU A 825 -49.52 -63.58 -50.23
CA GLU A 825 -49.84 -64.55 -51.29
C GLU A 825 -50.06 -65.94 -50.70
N MET A 826 -49.20 -66.41 -49.79
CA MET A 826 -49.39 -67.69 -49.06
C MET A 826 -50.65 -67.69 -48.18
N LYS A 827 -51.08 -66.53 -47.66
CA LYS A 827 -52.36 -66.38 -46.95
C LYS A 827 -53.54 -66.35 -47.95
N ARG A 828 -53.40 -65.70 -49.10
CA ARG A 828 -54.39 -65.68 -50.20
C ARG A 828 -54.59 -67.05 -50.85
N GLU A 829 -53.53 -67.84 -51.04
CA GLU A 829 -53.59 -69.21 -51.56
C GLU A 829 -54.42 -70.13 -50.64
N LYS A 830 -54.19 -70.07 -49.33
CA LYS A 830 -54.98 -70.84 -48.35
C LYS A 830 -56.46 -70.42 -48.37
N LEU A 831 -56.71 -69.12 -48.41
CA LEU A 831 -58.08 -68.56 -48.48
C LEU A 831 -58.74 -68.77 -49.85
N ARG A 832 -57.96 -68.99 -50.92
CA ARG A 832 -58.43 -69.45 -52.23
C ARG A 832 -58.79 -70.93 -52.23
N LYS A 833 -57.97 -71.81 -51.66
CA LYS A 833 -58.28 -73.25 -51.58
C LYS A 833 -59.56 -73.50 -50.76
N GLU A 834 -59.74 -72.79 -49.64
CA GLU A 834 -60.99 -72.82 -48.85
C GLU A 834 -62.21 -72.24 -49.60
N ARG A 835 -61.99 -71.36 -50.59
CA ARG A 835 -63.06 -70.93 -51.52
C ARG A 835 -63.31 -71.94 -52.63
N GLU A 836 -62.27 -72.50 -53.24
CA GLU A 836 -62.35 -73.41 -54.37
C GLU A 836 -63.07 -74.72 -53.99
N GLU A 837 -62.92 -75.20 -52.74
CA GLU A 837 -63.72 -76.32 -52.20
C GLU A 837 -65.21 -75.96 -52.01
N ARG A 838 -65.53 -74.76 -51.53
CA ARG A 838 -66.92 -74.28 -51.40
C ARG A 838 -67.56 -73.99 -52.75
N GLU A 839 -66.78 -73.48 -53.70
CA GLU A 839 -67.21 -73.21 -55.07
C GLU A 839 -67.38 -74.49 -55.88
N ALA A 840 -66.61 -75.56 -55.64
CA ALA A 840 -66.84 -76.86 -56.27
C ALA A 840 -68.24 -77.43 -55.93
N ILE A 841 -68.70 -77.24 -54.69
CA ILE A 841 -70.04 -77.64 -54.25
C ILE A 841 -71.13 -76.75 -54.90
N ASN A 842 -70.92 -75.43 -54.96
CA ASN A 842 -71.87 -74.54 -55.63
C ASN A 842 -71.94 -74.75 -57.15
N ARG A 843 -70.83 -75.02 -57.84
CA ARG A 843 -70.80 -75.23 -59.30
C ARG A 843 -71.72 -76.38 -59.75
N GLN A 844 -71.85 -77.45 -58.97
CA GLN A 844 -72.80 -78.55 -59.24
C GLN A 844 -74.29 -78.15 -59.12
N MET A 845 -74.58 -77.03 -58.43
CA MET A 845 -75.91 -76.43 -58.34
C MET A 845 -76.10 -75.31 -59.38
N ASP A 846 -75.08 -74.49 -59.61
CA ASP A 846 -75.11 -73.40 -60.59
C ASP A 846 -75.08 -73.88 -62.04
N GLU A 847 -74.52 -75.06 -62.37
CA GLU A 847 -74.66 -75.65 -63.71
C GLU A 847 -76.14 -75.89 -64.10
N LYS A 848 -77.01 -76.17 -63.12
CA LYS A 848 -78.46 -76.28 -63.33
C LYS A 848 -79.16 -74.92 -63.39
N ALA A 849 -78.60 -73.88 -62.78
CA ALA A 849 -79.14 -72.51 -62.80
C ALA A 849 -78.68 -71.70 -64.03
N ALA A 850 -77.48 -71.94 -64.53
CA ALA A 850 -76.89 -71.24 -65.68
C ALA A 850 -77.70 -71.49 -66.96
N LEU A 851 -78.18 -72.72 -67.16
CA LEU A 851 -79.07 -73.08 -68.27
C LEU A 851 -80.40 -72.32 -68.26
N GLN A 852 -80.79 -71.75 -67.12
CA GLN A 852 -82.04 -71.01 -66.94
C GLN A 852 -81.80 -69.49 -67.03
N ARG A 853 -80.72 -68.96 -66.44
CA ARG A 853 -80.34 -67.54 -66.53
C ARG A 853 -79.87 -67.09 -67.91
N GLN A 854 -79.54 -68.00 -68.82
CA GLN A 854 -79.34 -67.68 -70.24
C GLN A 854 -80.58 -67.08 -70.92
N ARG A 855 -81.77 -67.13 -70.30
CA ARG A 855 -82.97 -66.40 -70.74
C ARG A 855 -83.11 -64.99 -70.16
N ASP A 856 -82.39 -64.67 -69.08
CA ASP A 856 -82.49 -63.38 -68.39
C ASP A 856 -81.42 -62.37 -68.85
N ALA A 857 -80.40 -62.86 -69.59
CA ALA A 857 -79.25 -62.08 -70.04
C ALA A 857 -79.56 -60.99 -71.10
N GLU A 858 -80.76 -60.94 -71.65
CA GLU A 858 -81.11 -60.07 -72.79
C GLU A 858 -81.74 -58.72 -72.39
N ILE A 859 -82.36 -58.61 -71.21
CA ILE A 859 -83.26 -57.47 -70.90
C ILE A 859 -82.56 -56.28 -70.24
N GLU A 860 -81.62 -56.49 -69.31
CA GLU A 860 -81.10 -55.40 -68.44
C GLU A 860 -79.61 -55.07 -68.51
N ALA A 861 -79.01 -55.27 -69.70
CA ALA A 861 -77.98 -54.37 -70.23
C ALA A 861 -78.43 -52.87 -70.19
N ARG A 862 -79.75 -52.65 -70.11
CA ARG A 862 -80.42 -51.38 -69.83
C ARG A 862 -80.05 -50.71 -68.49
N LEU A 863 -79.49 -51.43 -67.51
CA LEU A 863 -79.09 -50.87 -66.21
C LEU A 863 -77.66 -50.32 -66.16
N GLU A 864 -76.82 -50.59 -67.16
CA GLU A 864 -75.40 -50.18 -67.18
C GLU A 864 -75.19 -48.65 -67.33
N ALA A 865 -76.27 -47.91 -67.58
CA ALA A 865 -76.29 -46.44 -67.66
C ALA A 865 -76.75 -45.71 -66.38
N GLN A 866 -77.16 -46.41 -65.31
CA GLN A 866 -77.70 -45.78 -64.09
C GLN A 866 -77.16 -46.36 -62.75
N ARG A 867 -75.83 -46.35 -62.58
CA ARG A 867 -75.15 -46.21 -61.26
C ARG A 867 -73.68 -45.85 -61.50
N SER A 868 -73.17 -44.65 -61.21
CA SER A 868 -73.12 -43.90 -59.94
C SER A 868 -72.12 -44.46 -58.91
N GLY A 869 -71.20 -43.61 -58.46
CA GLY A 869 -70.10 -43.96 -57.55
C GLY A 869 -68.81 -44.27 -58.31
N GLY A 870 -67.64 -43.70 -58.01
CA GLY A 870 -67.28 -42.91 -56.82
C GLY A 870 -67.31 -43.76 -55.55
N ALA A 871 -66.36 -43.71 -54.64
CA ALA A 871 -65.09 -42.99 -54.50
C ALA A 871 -64.48 -43.53 -53.17
N TYR A 872 -63.40 -42.93 -52.69
CA TYR A 872 -62.82 -43.17 -51.35
C TYR A 872 -62.28 -44.57 -51.02
N LYS A 873 -60.98 -44.59 -50.71
CA LYS A 873 -60.56 -44.88 -49.33
C LYS A 873 -59.41 -43.96 -48.92
N GLN A 874 -59.53 -43.37 -47.73
CA GLN A 874 -58.47 -42.60 -47.06
C GLN A 874 -57.48 -43.57 -46.38
N PRO A 875 -56.29 -43.11 -45.96
CA PRO A 875 -56.17 -42.31 -44.72
C PRO A 875 -55.44 -40.96 -44.97
N ALA A 876 -55.37 -40.00 -44.04
CA ALA A 876 -55.79 -39.98 -42.63
C ALA A 876 -56.37 -38.60 -42.21
N SER A 877 -56.94 -38.55 -40.99
CA SER A 877 -56.97 -37.44 -40.01
C SER A 877 -57.08 -35.97 -40.51
N ARG A 878 -58.08 -35.16 -40.14
CA ARG A 878 -58.40 -34.64 -38.78
C ARG A 878 -57.14 -34.12 -38.04
N GLY A 879 -57.07 -32.91 -37.48
CA GLY A 879 -58.11 -32.13 -36.80
C GLY A 879 -58.31 -32.64 -35.37
N ALA A 880 -58.66 -31.88 -34.34
CA ALA A 880 -58.83 -30.44 -34.14
C ALA A 880 -59.32 -30.28 -32.69
N TYR A 881 -58.56 -29.61 -31.81
CA TYR A 881 -58.93 -29.24 -30.42
C TYR A 881 -58.06 -28.00 -30.08
N ARG A 882 -58.48 -26.86 -29.50
CA ARG A 882 -59.50 -26.49 -28.48
C ARG A 882 -59.27 -27.17 -27.11
N PRO A 883 -59.80 -26.59 -26.02
CA PRO A 883 -59.41 -25.35 -25.33
C PRO A 883 -58.68 -25.74 -23.98
N PRO A 884 -58.65 -24.99 -22.84
CA PRO A 884 -59.01 -23.58 -22.54
C PRO A 884 -57.95 -22.76 -21.72
N VAL A 885 -58.20 -21.45 -21.61
CA VAL A 885 -57.88 -20.49 -20.49
C VAL A 885 -56.58 -20.67 -19.66
N GLY A 886 -55.66 -19.69 -19.73
CA GLY A 886 -54.49 -19.55 -18.82
C GLY A 886 -53.64 -18.28 -19.07
N ARG A 887 -52.80 -17.88 -18.10
CA ARG A 887 -51.96 -16.65 -18.04
C ARG A 887 -50.45 -16.99 -18.21
N GLN A 888 -49.46 -16.14 -18.55
CA GLN A 888 -49.22 -14.75 -19.00
C GLN A 888 -47.70 -14.67 -19.36
N ALA A 889 -47.05 -13.68 -20.03
CA ALA A 889 -47.39 -12.59 -20.97
C ALA A 889 -46.08 -11.90 -21.46
N SER A 890 -46.13 -11.12 -22.56
CA SER A 890 -45.05 -10.25 -23.15
C SER A 890 -43.75 -10.93 -23.65
N ALA A 891 -43.08 -10.54 -24.75
CA ALA A 891 -43.40 -9.69 -25.93
C ALA A 891 -42.45 -10.08 -27.09
N GLY A 892 -42.66 -9.64 -28.35
CA GLY A 892 -41.82 -10.08 -29.49
C GLY A 892 -41.81 -9.17 -30.75
N PRO A 893 -41.14 -9.59 -31.86
CA PRO A 893 -40.94 -8.77 -33.08
C PRO A 893 -41.53 -9.37 -34.39
N GLY A 894 -41.41 -8.62 -35.51
CA GLY A 894 -41.85 -9.00 -36.86
C GLY A 894 -40.88 -8.59 -37.99
N PRO A 895 -41.21 -8.82 -39.29
CA PRO A 895 -40.22 -8.89 -40.37
C PRO A 895 -40.26 -7.75 -41.44
N SER A 896 -39.33 -7.86 -42.41
CA SER A 896 -39.27 -7.24 -43.76
C SER A 896 -38.38 -6.00 -43.99
N SER A 897 -38.25 -5.64 -45.26
CA SER A 897 -37.16 -4.91 -45.93
C SER A 897 -37.23 -3.37 -45.91
N GLY A 898 -36.08 -2.69 -45.97
CA GLY A 898 -36.01 -1.27 -46.37
C GLY A 898 -34.62 -0.63 -46.28
N SER A 899 -34.24 0.17 -47.29
CA SER A 899 -33.12 1.14 -47.28
C SER A 899 -33.67 2.56 -47.04
N PRO A 900 -32.86 3.65 -46.90
CA PRO A 900 -31.40 3.77 -46.79
C PRO A 900 -30.93 4.68 -45.61
N SER A 901 -29.64 5.05 -45.59
CA SER A 901 -28.99 6.15 -44.82
C SER A 901 -29.72 7.52 -44.91
N PRO A 902 -29.56 8.50 -43.97
CA PRO A 902 -28.23 9.00 -43.53
C PRO A 902 -28.05 9.66 -42.13
N ALA A 903 -26.78 10.01 -41.87
CA ALA A 903 -26.28 11.10 -41.01
C ALA A 903 -26.36 10.97 -39.46
N PRO A 904 -25.53 11.74 -38.68
CA PRO A 904 -25.20 11.39 -37.29
C PRO A 904 -25.45 12.52 -36.24
N THR A 905 -24.86 12.34 -35.04
CA THR A 905 -24.79 13.22 -33.83
C THR A 905 -25.90 13.00 -32.78
N PRO A 906 -25.69 13.38 -31.50
CA PRO A 906 -24.46 13.84 -30.82
C PRO A 906 -23.97 12.90 -29.69
N ARG A 907 -22.78 13.22 -29.16
CA ARG A 907 -22.09 12.47 -28.08
C ARG A 907 -22.46 13.03 -26.70
N ALA A 908 -22.98 12.20 -25.81
CA ALA A 908 -23.11 12.51 -24.37
C ALA A 908 -21.87 12.02 -23.60
N ALA A 909 -21.57 12.63 -22.45
CA ALA A 909 -20.33 12.41 -21.69
C ALA A 909 -20.52 11.52 -20.44
N PRO A 910 -19.52 10.67 -20.08
CA PRO A 910 -19.40 10.11 -18.74
C PRO A 910 -18.78 11.13 -17.76
N ALA A 911 -18.90 10.85 -16.45
CA ALA A 911 -18.53 11.77 -15.38
C ALA A 911 -17.02 11.84 -15.08
N ALA A 912 -16.64 12.82 -14.25
CA ALA A 912 -15.27 13.21 -13.97
C ALA A 912 -14.38 12.12 -13.34
N ALA A 913 -13.12 12.10 -13.76
CA ALA A 913 -11.98 11.59 -13.00
C ALA A 913 -10.99 12.74 -12.77
N GLU A 914 -10.39 12.80 -11.59
CA GLU A 914 -9.46 13.88 -11.21
C GLU A 914 -8.07 13.70 -11.87
N GLY A 915 -7.35 14.81 -12.11
CA GLY A 915 -5.89 14.75 -12.30
C GLY A 915 -5.28 15.13 -13.64
N GLN A 916 -6.01 15.67 -14.63
CA GLN A 916 -5.38 16.23 -15.85
C GLN A 916 -4.92 17.69 -15.66
N LYS A 917 -3.68 17.99 -16.10
CA LYS A 917 -3.06 19.32 -16.00
C LYS A 917 -3.58 20.24 -17.11
N MET A 918 -4.25 21.33 -16.72
CA MET A 918 -4.74 22.40 -17.62
C MET A 918 -3.69 22.84 -18.64
N SER A 919 -4.08 22.96 -19.91
CA SER A 919 -3.17 23.39 -20.99
C SER A 919 -2.71 24.85 -20.81
N PHE A 920 -1.54 25.19 -21.37
CA PHE A 920 -1.01 26.56 -21.29
C PHE A 920 -1.96 27.57 -21.95
N ALA A 921 -2.62 27.20 -23.05
CA ALA A 921 -3.59 28.04 -23.74
C ALA A 921 -4.82 28.36 -22.86
N GLU A 922 -5.36 27.40 -22.13
CA GLU A 922 -6.49 27.62 -21.22
C GLU A 922 -6.10 28.43 -19.98
N LYS A 923 -4.91 28.20 -19.41
CA LYS A 923 -4.38 29.07 -18.34
C LYS A 923 -4.27 30.52 -18.79
N MET A 924 -3.76 30.76 -20.00
CA MET A 924 -3.66 32.11 -20.57
C MET A 924 -5.02 32.72 -20.90
N ARG A 925 -6.05 31.92 -21.24
CA ARG A 925 -7.42 32.41 -21.41
C ARG A 925 -8.06 32.80 -20.08
N LEU A 926 -8.01 31.93 -19.07
CA LEU A 926 -8.57 32.18 -17.74
C LEU A 926 -7.88 33.34 -17.00
N LYS A 927 -6.58 33.55 -17.25
CA LYS A 927 -5.85 34.73 -16.72
C LYS A 927 -6.24 36.03 -17.42
N ARG A 928 -6.56 36.01 -18.72
CA ARG A 928 -7.18 37.16 -19.43
C ARG A 928 -8.63 37.41 -19.01
N GLU A 929 -9.36 36.38 -18.62
CA GLU A 929 -10.72 36.47 -18.06
C GLU A 929 -10.73 36.88 -16.56
N GLY A 930 -9.57 37.11 -15.93
CA GLY A 930 -9.46 37.61 -14.55
C GLY A 930 -9.95 36.63 -13.47
N ARG A 931 -10.08 35.34 -13.78
CA ARG A 931 -10.64 34.31 -12.89
C ARG A 931 -9.60 33.43 -12.20
N LEU A 932 -8.32 33.73 -12.40
CA LEU A 932 -7.18 33.20 -11.65
C LEU A 932 -6.19 34.35 -11.38
N PRO A 933 -5.47 34.36 -10.25
CA PRO A 933 -4.42 35.33 -9.96
C PRO A 933 -3.18 35.20 -10.88
#